data_AF-A0A9X1SXR2-F1
#
_entry.id   AF-A0A9X1SXR2-F1
#
_cell.length_a   1.000
_cell.length_b   1.000
_cell.length_c   1.000
_cell.angle_alpha   90.00
_cell.angle_beta   90.00
_cell.angle_gamma   90.00
#
_symmetry.space_group_name_H-M   'P 1'
#
loop_
_entity.id
_entity.type
_entity.pdbx_description
1 polymer ?
#
loop_
_entity_poly.entity_id
_entity_poly.type
_entity_poly.pdbx_seq_one_letter_code
_entity_poly.pdbx_strand_id
1 'polypeptide(L)'
;MSDHQQQPSRVGDLVTRLETAESFAVLYRPGRSPARAEILIGTGTEVTAIHDLPQPGGGGRPVLAAVGFRQITERGFEVVDDDTPILALEVSERTTLEVAELLSVLPKGPETFVENGFDVADAAYERSVREVLEQEIAAGEGSNFVIHRCLEGQLDLGREPRARAALGVLNRLLQTEHNAYWTFLLHTPRTTLVGATPERHVSLESGVVSMNPISGTLRHPPGGFADDAAREAALEAFLTDEKERDELAMVVDEELKMMAAVTENGGRVRGPFLKPMAHLTHTEYVLDGHATADVRDILVATMFAPTVTGSPIRNACRVIARHEKRGRRYYGGILALIDTDENGGQRLDAPILIRTAEITPDGKVRVAAGATLVRGSRPEAELAETRSKAAGIMAALTGTSSRGRLRSGPDSPDKFAELLASRNHTLARYWMQPFGTVESMPAGGRVEVVNAEDDFTAMLGHLLRSLGFTVTEHSWEALSGPIGDHLVSTSDPVVLGPGPGDPRDLLDRRIRALRSLAQGRLASGLPTLGICLGHQILSLAMGFVVQRLPEPDQGKQRGINLFGQAHRVGFYNSFVVAAPDQPVGDVSFALDESGQLVHALRGRNLAGFQFHPESVLTTEGGLILAAELARLATPRTVTDPRAPVADVSS
;
A
#
# COMPACT_ATOMS: atom_id res chain seq x y z
N MET A 1 -50.32 12.10 -40.44
CA MET A 1 -49.78 13.19 -39.60
C MET A 1 -49.19 12.52 -38.38
N SER A 2 -47.91 12.21 -38.45
CA SER A 2 -47.13 11.51 -37.43
C SER A 2 -46.26 12.54 -36.74
N ASP A 3 -46.45 12.67 -35.43
CA ASP A 3 -45.66 13.53 -34.54
C ASP A 3 -44.19 13.16 -34.60
N HIS A 4 -43.41 13.96 -35.33
CA HIS A 4 -41.97 14.08 -35.11
C HIS A 4 -41.75 15.01 -33.91
N GLN A 5 -41.87 14.46 -32.69
CA GLN A 5 -41.21 15.07 -31.54
C GLN A 5 -39.70 14.87 -31.70
N GLN A 6 -39.01 15.97 -31.97
CA GLN A 6 -37.55 16.06 -31.98
C GLN A 6 -37.00 15.64 -30.61
N GLN A 7 -36.25 14.55 -30.55
CA GLN A 7 -35.31 14.32 -29.45
C GLN A 7 -34.23 15.41 -29.53
N PRO A 8 -34.02 16.24 -28.48
CA PRO A 8 -32.91 17.18 -28.47
C PRO A 8 -31.59 16.42 -28.63
N SER A 9 -30.62 17.00 -29.33
CA SER A 9 -29.31 16.37 -29.50
C SER A 9 -28.73 16.12 -28.11
N ARG A 10 -28.37 14.86 -27.80
CA ARG A 10 -27.89 14.41 -26.47
C ARG A 10 -26.71 15.23 -25.91
N VAL A 11 -26.04 15.98 -26.76
CA VAL A 11 -24.76 16.65 -26.50
C VAL A 11 -24.86 18.18 -26.49
N GLY A 12 -25.85 18.77 -27.16
CA GLY A 12 -25.98 20.23 -27.28
C GLY A 12 -26.18 20.96 -25.96
N ASP A 13 -26.89 20.33 -25.01
CA ASP A 13 -27.24 20.92 -23.71
C ASP A 13 -26.49 20.28 -22.53
N LEU A 14 -25.52 19.39 -22.77
CA LEU A 14 -24.86 18.65 -21.70
C LEU A 14 -24.23 19.57 -20.66
N VAL A 15 -23.47 20.57 -21.09
CA VAL A 15 -22.76 21.49 -20.19
C VAL A 15 -23.75 22.25 -19.33
N THR A 16 -24.80 22.81 -19.92
CA THR A 16 -25.87 23.50 -19.18
C THR A 16 -26.51 22.59 -18.15
N ARG A 17 -26.83 21.33 -18.53
CA ARG A 17 -27.38 20.34 -17.59
C ARG A 17 -26.45 20.10 -16.41
N LEU A 18 -25.15 19.88 -16.65
CA LEU A 18 -24.17 19.67 -15.60
C LEU A 18 -23.97 20.91 -14.73
N GLU A 19 -23.97 22.11 -15.31
CA GLU A 19 -23.87 23.38 -14.57
C GLU A 19 -25.06 23.63 -13.65
N THR A 20 -26.25 23.13 -14.02
CA THR A 20 -27.46 23.25 -13.21
C THR A 20 -27.71 22.07 -12.27
N ALA A 21 -26.97 20.97 -12.42
CA ALA A 21 -27.12 19.80 -11.57
C ALA A 21 -26.54 20.06 -10.18
N GLU A 22 -27.27 19.67 -9.14
CA GLU A 22 -26.81 19.79 -7.75
C GLU A 22 -25.56 18.95 -7.50
N SER A 23 -25.54 17.72 -8.03
CA SER A 23 -24.39 16.82 -7.94
C SER A 23 -24.26 15.97 -9.19
N PHE A 24 -23.03 15.82 -9.65
CA PHE A 24 -22.70 15.01 -10.82
C PHE A 24 -21.25 14.56 -10.77
N ALA A 25 -20.92 13.58 -11.61
CA ALA A 25 -19.55 13.20 -11.88
C ALA A 25 -19.32 12.95 -13.36
N VAL A 26 -18.09 13.18 -13.81
CA VAL A 26 -17.60 12.79 -15.13
C VAL A 26 -16.37 11.92 -14.92
N LEU A 27 -16.41 10.68 -15.39
CA LEU A 27 -15.36 9.67 -15.19
C LEU A 27 -14.84 9.18 -16.54
N TYR A 28 -13.54 9.35 -16.78
CA TYR A 28 -12.84 8.71 -17.88
C TYR A 28 -11.91 7.63 -17.33
N ARG A 29 -12.18 6.37 -17.70
CA ARG A 29 -11.50 5.17 -17.21
C ARG A 29 -10.91 4.39 -18.40
N PRO A 30 -9.75 4.81 -18.94
CA PRO A 30 -9.22 4.27 -20.19
C PRO A 30 -9.00 2.75 -20.16
N GLY A 31 -8.62 2.19 -19.00
CA GLY A 31 -8.46 0.74 -18.83
C GLY A 31 -9.76 -0.06 -19.01
N ARG A 32 -10.93 0.59 -18.86
CA ARG A 32 -12.25 -0.04 -19.06
C ARG A 32 -12.88 0.34 -20.40
N SER A 33 -12.80 1.61 -20.79
CA SER A 33 -13.32 2.08 -22.08
C SER A 33 -12.42 3.18 -22.64
N PRO A 34 -11.44 2.82 -23.51
CA PRO A 34 -10.40 3.73 -23.97
C PRO A 34 -10.87 4.99 -24.70
N ALA A 35 -12.08 4.96 -25.28
CA ALA A 35 -12.62 6.08 -26.07
C ALA A 35 -13.77 6.80 -25.38
N ARG A 36 -14.22 6.36 -24.21
CA ARG A 36 -15.50 6.79 -23.63
C ARG A 36 -15.38 7.29 -22.20
N ALA A 37 -16.10 8.37 -21.92
CA ALA A 37 -16.31 8.91 -20.58
C ALA A 37 -17.75 8.69 -20.13
N GLU A 38 -17.92 8.45 -18.83
CA GLU A 38 -19.20 8.26 -18.17
C GLU A 38 -19.60 9.55 -17.45
N ILE A 39 -20.87 9.90 -17.58
CA ILE A 39 -21.49 11.04 -16.92
C ILE A 39 -22.54 10.50 -15.97
N LEU A 40 -22.37 10.80 -14.69
CA LEU A 40 -23.23 10.37 -13.60
C LEU A 40 -23.96 11.59 -13.04
N ILE A 41 -25.28 11.56 -12.98
CA ILE A 41 -26.10 12.62 -12.34
C ILE A 41 -26.96 11.97 -11.26
N GLY A 42 -27.02 12.60 -10.10
CA GLY A 42 -27.61 11.99 -8.93
C GLY A 42 -27.83 12.95 -7.78
N THR A 43 -28.22 12.39 -6.65
CA THR A 43 -28.36 13.13 -5.39
C THR A 43 -27.07 13.00 -4.59
N GLY A 44 -26.47 14.14 -4.24
CA GLY A 44 -25.31 14.19 -3.36
C GLY A 44 -25.74 14.17 -1.90
N THR A 45 -25.16 13.28 -1.10
CA THR A 45 -25.39 13.18 0.34
C THR A 45 -24.08 13.09 1.09
N GLU A 46 -24.12 13.40 2.38
CA GLU A 46 -23.00 13.19 3.29
C GLU A 46 -23.34 12.02 4.20
N VAL A 47 -22.39 11.10 4.33
CA VAL A 47 -22.53 9.95 5.25
C VAL A 47 -21.35 9.92 6.23
N THR A 48 -21.55 9.25 7.36
CA THR A 48 -20.61 9.26 8.48
C THR A 48 -19.68 8.06 8.52
N ALA A 49 -20.16 6.90 8.05
CA ALA A 49 -19.40 5.67 7.98
C ALA A 49 -19.48 5.05 6.58
N ILE A 50 -18.48 4.24 6.20
CA ILE A 50 -18.50 3.50 4.93
C ILE A 50 -19.68 2.53 4.89
N HIS A 51 -20.07 1.95 6.02
CA HIS A 51 -21.23 1.06 6.10
C HIS A 51 -22.59 1.77 5.91
N ASP A 52 -22.63 3.10 6.02
CA ASP A 52 -23.82 3.91 5.69
C ASP A 52 -24.01 4.05 4.17
N LEU A 53 -23.01 3.69 3.36
CA LEU A 53 -23.15 3.63 1.92
C LEU A 53 -24.10 2.48 1.52
N PRO A 54 -24.92 2.69 0.47
CA PRO A 54 -25.77 1.65 -0.08
C PRO A 54 -25.00 0.37 -0.41
N GLN A 55 -25.54 -0.77 0.06
CA GLN A 55 -24.99 -2.08 -0.27
C GLN A 55 -25.25 -2.38 -1.76
N PRO A 56 -24.24 -2.86 -2.52
CA PRO A 56 -24.47 -3.33 -3.87
C PRO A 56 -25.37 -4.58 -3.88
N GLY A 57 -26.26 -4.67 -4.88
CA GLY A 57 -27.28 -5.72 -4.98
C GLY A 57 -28.68 -5.27 -4.52
N GLY A 58 -29.72 -6.05 -4.84
CA GLY A 58 -31.10 -5.80 -4.38
C GLY A 58 -31.87 -4.66 -5.08
N GLY A 59 -31.40 -4.19 -6.24
CA GLY A 59 -32.05 -3.10 -6.99
C GLY A 59 -31.66 -1.69 -6.54
N GLY A 60 -30.66 -1.57 -5.65
CA GLY A 60 -30.04 -0.29 -5.27
C GLY A 60 -29.33 0.36 -6.46
N ARG A 61 -29.33 1.70 -6.48
CA ARG A 61 -28.63 2.49 -7.52
C ARG A 61 -27.11 2.45 -7.28
N PRO A 62 -26.28 2.55 -8.34
CA PRO A 62 -24.85 2.72 -8.18
C PRO A 62 -24.52 3.96 -7.35
N VAL A 63 -23.42 3.92 -6.60
CA VAL A 63 -22.96 5.04 -5.77
C VAL A 63 -21.51 5.36 -6.10
N LEU A 64 -21.23 6.65 -6.28
CA LEU A 64 -19.86 7.16 -6.31
C LEU A 64 -19.56 7.86 -4.98
N ALA A 65 -18.63 7.35 -4.19
CA ALA A 65 -18.28 7.85 -2.87
C ALA A 65 -16.86 8.40 -2.81
N ALA A 66 -16.68 9.65 -2.38
CA ALA A 66 -15.39 10.21 -2.01
C ALA A 66 -15.18 10.05 -0.50
N VAL A 67 -14.25 9.17 -0.11
CA VAL A 67 -13.91 8.85 1.28
C VAL A 67 -12.69 9.68 1.67
N GLY A 68 -12.85 10.53 2.69
CA GLY A 68 -11.77 11.35 3.24
C GLY A 68 -10.78 10.56 4.09
N PHE A 69 -9.55 11.05 4.22
CA PHE A 69 -8.48 10.40 4.98
C PHE A 69 -8.82 10.20 6.47
N ARG A 70 -9.62 11.09 7.04
CA ARG A 70 -10.10 10.98 8.43
C ARG A 70 -10.88 9.69 8.69
N GLN A 71 -11.43 9.05 7.64
CA GLN A 71 -12.19 7.81 7.78
C GLN A 71 -11.36 6.62 8.29
N ILE A 72 -10.02 6.74 8.33
CA ILE A 72 -9.14 5.75 8.96
C ILE A 72 -9.48 5.48 10.43
N THR A 73 -10.24 6.37 11.08
CA THR A 73 -10.80 6.14 12.43
C THR A 73 -11.68 4.90 12.51
N GLU A 74 -12.31 4.44 11.41
CA GLU A 74 -13.05 3.17 11.38
C GLU A 74 -12.15 1.95 11.59
N ARG A 75 -10.85 2.05 11.28
CA ARG A 75 -9.83 1.04 11.64
C ARG A 75 -9.28 1.23 13.06
N GLY A 76 -9.72 2.27 13.77
CA GLY A 76 -9.21 2.66 15.09
C GLY A 76 -7.81 3.28 15.05
N PHE A 77 -7.38 3.84 13.92
CA PHE A 77 -6.05 4.46 13.80
C PHE A 77 -6.10 5.96 14.06
N GLU A 78 -4.95 6.52 14.44
CA GLU A 78 -4.78 7.94 14.73
C GLU A 78 -4.83 8.79 13.45
N VAL A 79 -5.41 9.98 13.53
CA VAL A 79 -5.47 10.92 12.40
C VAL A 79 -5.56 12.36 12.91
N VAL A 80 -5.07 13.31 12.12
CA VAL A 80 -5.41 14.72 12.30
C VAL A 80 -6.82 14.94 11.75
N ASP A 81 -7.81 14.85 12.62
CA ASP A 81 -9.22 14.96 12.24
C ASP A 81 -9.57 16.39 11.81
N ASP A 82 -10.19 16.50 10.64
CA ASP A 82 -10.62 17.76 10.01
C ASP A 82 -12.11 17.78 9.68
N ASP A 83 -12.88 16.84 10.23
CA ASP A 83 -14.32 16.67 10.02
C ASP A 83 -14.74 16.51 8.54
N THR A 84 -13.83 16.08 7.67
CA THR A 84 -14.14 15.84 6.26
C THR A 84 -15.13 14.66 6.14
N PRO A 85 -16.32 14.85 5.54
CA PRO A 85 -17.33 13.79 5.42
C PRO A 85 -16.96 12.80 4.31
N ILE A 86 -17.65 11.66 4.29
CA ILE A 86 -17.80 10.88 3.06
C ILE A 86 -18.86 11.57 2.19
N LEU A 87 -18.52 11.90 0.94
CA LEU A 87 -19.49 12.42 -0.04
C LEU A 87 -19.99 11.26 -0.88
N ALA A 88 -21.30 11.02 -0.91
CA ALA A 88 -21.92 9.94 -1.69
C ALA A 88 -22.84 10.53 -2.76
N LEU A 89 -22.58 10.20 -4.02
CA LEU A 89 -23.45 10.48 -5.17
C LEU A 89 -24.26 9.23 -5.50
N GLU A 90 -25.53 9.20 -5.13
CA GLU A 90 -26.46 8.15 -5.55
C GLU A 90 -26.90 8.39 -6.99
N VAL A 91 -26.47 7.51 -7.91
CA VAL A 91 -26.56 7.73 -9.35
C VAL A 91 -27.98 7.45 -9.85
N SER A 92 -28.66 8.50 -10.30
CA SER A 92 -30.00 8.42 -10.88
C SER A 92 -30.00 8.33 -12.42
N GLU A 93 -28.96 8.87 -13.05
CA GLU A 93 -28.74 8.86 -14.49
C GLU A 93 -27.27 8.54 -14.77
N ARG A 94 -27.04 7.62 -15.71
CA ARG A 94 -25.71 7.26 -16.22
C ARG A 94 -25.75 7.31 -17.74
N THR A 95 -24.96 8.20 -18.32
CA THR A 95 -24.79 8.32 -19.78
C THR A 95 -23.32 8.14 -20.13
N THR A 96 -23.04 7.68 -21.35
CA THR A 96 -21.67 7.55 -21.86
C THR A 96 -21.54 8.37 -23.14
N LEU A 97 -20.41 9.07 -23.29
CA LEU A 97 -20.05 9.83 -24.48
C LEU A 97 -18.64 9.48 -24.94
N GLU A 98 -18.38 9.62 -26.23
CA GLU A 98 -17.02 9.55 -26.76
C GLU A 98 -16.21 10.73 -26.20
N VAL A 99 -14.96 10.49 -25.81
CA VAL A 99 -14.08 11.52 -25.22
C VAL A 99 -13.89 12.68 -26.20
N ALA A 100 -13.78 12.40 -27.49
CA ALA A 100 -13.66 13.43 -28.53
C ALA A 100 -14.90 14.35 -28.59
N GLU A 101 -16.09 13.78 -28.41
CA GLU A 101 -17.35 14.53 -28.37
C GLU A 101 -17.44 15.36 -27.09
N LEU A 102 -17.10 14.76 -25.94
CA LEU A 102 -17.04 15.45 -24.65
C LEU A 102 -16.08 16.65 -24.71
N LEU A 103 -14.87 16.47 -25.24
CA LEU A 103 -13.88 17.54 -25.41
C LEU A 103 -14.38 18.70 -26.28
N SER A 104 -15.26 18.42 -27.25
CA SER A 104 -15.82 19.44 -28.16
C SER A 104 -16.84 20.35 -27.49
N VAL A 105 -17.50 19.89 -26.41
CA VAL A 105 -18.54 20.64 -25.71
C VAL A 105 -18.09 21.23 -24.39
N LEU A 106 -17.14 20.60 -23.70
CA LEU A 106 -16.66 21.11 -22.41
C LEU A 106 -16.00 22.50 -22.57
N PRO A 107 -16.15 23.39 -21.56
CA PRO A 107 -15.48 24.68 -21.56
C PRO A 107 -13.95 24.52 -21.58
N LYS A 108 -13.23 25.55 -22.07
CA LYS A 108 -11.77 25.50 -22.28
C LYS A 108 -10.93 25.66 -21.00
N GLY A 109 -11.56 25.80 -19.84
CA GLY A 109 -10.89 26.04 -18.55
C GLY A 109 -11.21 27.40 -17.94
N PRO A 110 -10.88 27.58 -16.64
CA PRO A 110 -11.01 28.88 -15.99
C PRO A 110 -10.06 29.90 -16.62
N GLU A 111 -10.48 31.16 -16.61
CA GLU A 111 -9.70 32.28 -17.14
C GLU A 111 -8.68 32.82 -16.13
N THR A 112 -9.03 32.81 -14.84
CA THR A 112 -8.21 33.42 -13.79
C THR A 112 -8.02 32.44 -12.62
N PHE A 113 -6.77 32.05 -12.39
CA PHE A 113 -6.32 31.31 -11.22
C PHE A 113 -5.11 32.04 -10.63
N VAL A 114 -5.14 32.30 -9.32
CA VAL A 114 -4.04 32.90 -8.58
C VAL A 114 -3.43 31.85 -7.64
N GLU A 115 -2.17 31.52 -7.85
CA GLU A 115 -1.40 30.64 -6.97
C GLU A 115 -0.95 31.40 -5.72
N ASN A 116 -1.17 30.83 -4.54
CA ASN A 116 -0.74 31.38 -3.25
C ASN A 116 0.50 30.66 -2.68
N GLY A 117 1.01 29.65 -3.38
CA GLY A 117 2.14 28.83 -2.96
C GLY A 117 1.75 27.68 -2.04
N PHE A 118 2.75 26.96 -1.54
CA PHE A 118 2.53 25.85 -0.61
C PHE A 118 2.29 26.36 0.81
N ASP A 119 1.34 25.75 1.51
CA ASP A 119 1.05 25.98 2.93
C ASP A 119 2.27 25.69 3.83
N VAL A 120 3.05 24.67 3.50
CA VAL A 120 4.33 24.35 4.12
C VAL A 120 5.45 24.86 3.21
N ALA A 121 6.14 25.90 3.70
CA ALA A 121 7.32 26.45 3.03
C ALA A 121 8.39 25.39 2.80
N ASP A 122 9.14 25.51 1.71
CA ASP A 122 10.16 24.53 1.29
C ASP A 122 11.13 24.14 2.41
N ALA A 123 11.70 25.13 3.10
CA ALA A 123 12.66 24.89 4.18
C ALA A 123 12.03 24.15 5.38
N ALA A 124 10.73 24.31 5.60
CA ALA A 124 9.99 23.57 6.63
C ALA A 124 9.70 22.14 6.17
N TYR A 125 9.33 21.93 4.90
CA TYR A 125 9.11 20.60 4.34
C TYR A 125 10.41 19.78 4.35
N GLU A 126 11.53 20.34 3.88
CA GLU A 126 12.82 19.65 3.94
C GLU A 126 13.25 19.29 5.36
N ARG A 127 12.90 20.11 6.35
CA ARG A 127 13.15 19.80 7.76
C ARG A 127 12.30 18.62 8.22
N SER A 128 11.01 18.62 7.91
CA SER A 128 10.12 17.50 8.21
C SER A 128 10.61 16.20 7.56
N VAL A 129 11.12 16.26 6.32
CA VAL A 129 11.76 15.09 5.69
C VAL A 129 12.94 14.58 6.55
N ARG A 130 13.88 15.45 6.95
CA ARG A 130 15.00 15.04 7.81
C ARG A 130 14.54 14.44 9.14
N GLU A 131 13.55 15.07 9.78
CA GLU A 131 13.00 14.62 11.06
C GLU A 131 12.38 13.21 10.91
N VAL A 132 11.61 12.93 9.86
CA VAL A 132 11.07 11.59 9.60
C VAL A 132 12.18 10.56 9.37
N LEU A 133 13.22 10.90 8.61
CA LEU A 133 14.33 9.97 8.36
C LEU A 133 15.08 9.61 9.66
N GLU A 134 15.36 10.61 10.50
CA GLU A 134 16.18 10.46 11.71
C GLU A 134 15.40 9.91 12.91
N GLN A 135 14.18 10.39 13.11
CA GLN A 135 13.38 10.14 14.32
C GLN A 135 12.38 9.00 14.14
N GLU A 136 12.00 8.67 12.90
CA GLU A 136 11.01 7.63 12.63
C GLU A 136 11.67 6.43 11.96
N ILE A 137 12.14 6.56 10.72
CA ILE A 137 12.69 5.43 9.95
C ILE A 137 13.92 4.84 10.66
N ALA A 138 14.91 5.68 10.98
CA ALA A 138 16.11 5.19 11.67
C ALA A 138 15.81 4.68 13.09
N ALA A 139 14.71 5.14 13.71
CA ALA A 139 14.23 4.65 15.01
C ALA A 139 13.45 3.34 14.93
N GLY A 140 13.32 2.74 13.75
CA GLY A 140 12.62 1.48 13.58
C GLY A 140 11.10 1.63 13.56
N GLU A 141 10.57 2.84 13.49
CA GLU A 141 9.13 3.09 13.46
C GLU A 141 8.48 2.58 12.15
N GLY A 142 9.26 2.38 11.09
CA GLY A 142 8.75 1.86 9.83
C GLY A 142 9.81 1.86 8.71
N SER A 143 9.42 1.37 7.55
CA SER A 143 10.25 1.35 6.33
C SER A 143 10.16 2.67 5.56
N ASN A 144 8.97 3.24 5.51
CA ASN A 144 8.62 4.40 4.70
C ASN A 144 7.43 5.16 5.28
N PHE A 145 7.38 6.46 5.00
CA PHE A 145 6.26 7.33 5.37
C PHE A 145 6.00 8.37 4.29
N VAL A 146 4.77 8.85 4.16
CA VAL A 146 4.41 9.93 3.25
C VAL A 146 3.94 11.10 4.08
N ILE A 147 4.60 12.25 3.96
CA ILE A 147 4.17 13.51 4.56
C ILE A 147 3.69 14.44 3.46
N HIS A 148 2.49 15.01 3.63
CA HIS A 148 1.89 15.89 2.64
C HIS A 148 2.21 17.37 2.90
N ARG A 149 2.18 18.13 1.82
CA ARG A 149 1.96 19.57 1.81
C ARG A 149 0.97 19.91 0.72
N CYS A 150 0.47 21.13 0.69
CA CYS A 150 -0.57 21.52 -0.24
C CYS A 150 -0.31 22.87 -0.86
N LEU A 151 -0.35 22.85 -2.18
CA LEU A 151 -0.35 24.06 -2.97
C LEU A 151 -1.76 24.65 -2.93
N GLU A 152 -1.84 25.91 -2.52
CA GLU A 152 -3.10 26.64 -2.40
C GLU A 152 -3.21 27.71 -3.48
N GLY A 153 -4.45 28.03 -3.83
CA GLY A 153 -4.75 29.11 -4.76
C GLY A 153 -6.22 29.49 -4.75
N GLN A 154 -6.56 30.41 -5.62
CA GLN A 154 -7.91 30.96 -5.73
C GLN A 154 -8.33 31.02 -7.20
N LEU A 155 -9.48 30.43 -7.51
CA LEU A 155 -10.20 30.69 -8.74
C LEU A 155 -11.07 31.92 -8.57
N ASP A 156 -10.98 32.86 -9.50
CA ASP A 156 -11.99 33.90 -9.62
C ASP A 156 -13.18 33.33 -10.37
N LEU A 157 -14.24 33.01 -9.63
CA LEU A 157 -15.46 32.45 -10.20
C LEU A 157 -16.34 33.55 -10.83
N GLY A 158 -16.13 34.83 -10.52
CA GLY A 158 -16.98 35.92 -11.00
C GLY A 158 -18.48 35.63 -10.81
N ARG A 159 -19.21 35.52 -11.93
CA ARG A 159 -20.63 35.11 -11.97
C ARG A 159 -20.84 33.69 -12.51
N GLU A 160 -19.77 33.01 -12.90
CA GLU A 160 -19.82 31.69 -13.52
C GLU A 160 -20.00 30.61 -12.45
N PRO A 161 -20.76 29.53 -12.72
CA PRO A 161 -20.85 28.40 -11.81
C PRO A 161 -19.48 27.74 -11.59
N ARG A 162 -19.16 27.37 -10.35
CA ARG A 162 -17.95 26.58 -10.02
C ARG A 162 -17.84 25.31 -10.86
N ALA A 163 -18.96 24.66 -11.17
CA ALA A 163 -19.03 23.49 -12.04
C ALA A 163 -18.39 23.75 -13.41
N ARG A 164 -18.66 24.91 -14.02
CA ARG A 164 -18.11 25.31 -15.32
C ARG A 164 -16.59 25.43 -15.30
N ALA A 165 -16.05 26.09 -14.28
CA ALA A 165 -14.60 26.21 -14.10
C ALA A 165 -13.95 24.83 -13.96
N ALA A 166 -14.52 23.96 -13.12
CA ALA A 166 -14.01 22.60 -12.92
C ALA A 166 -14.11 21.72 -14.18
N LEU A 167 -15.22 21.80 -14.93
CA LEU A 167 -15.39 21.12 -16.23
C LEU A 167 -14.31 21.54 -17.22
N GLY A 168 -13.86 22.79 -17.16
CA GLY A 168 -12.78 23.26 -17.99
C GLY A 168 -11.38 22.80 -17.56
N VAL A 169 -11.16 22.61 -16.25
CA VAL A 169 -9.96 21.91 -15.75
C VAL A 169 -9.95 20.46 -16.24
N LEU A 170 -11.09 19.77 -16.16
CA LEU A 170 -11.26 18.42 -16.69
C LEU A 170 -10.96 18.34 -18.20
N ASN A 171 -11.47 19.30 -18.99
CA ASN A 171 -11.20 19.38 -20.42
C ASN A 171 -9.69 19.44 -20.74
N ARG A 172 -8.92 20.22 -19.96
CA ARG A 172 -7.47 20.32 -20.10
C ARG A 172 -6.79 19.00 -19.70
N LEU A 173 -7.17 18.40 -18.57
CA LEU A 173 -6.62 17.12 -18.12
C LEU A 173 -6.83 16.00 -19.15
N LEU A 174 -8.03 15.89 -19.73
CA LEU A 174 -8.34 14.89 -20.77
C LEU A 174 -7.48 15.06 -22.04
N GLN A 175 -6.89 16.22 -22.28
CA GLN A 175 -6.01 16.48 -23.42
C GLN A 175 -4.53 16.28 -23.11
N THR A 176 -4.11 16.53 -21.87
CA THR A 176 -2.69 16.59 -21.50
C THR A 176 -2.21 15.36 -20.74
N GLU A 177 -3.08 14.73 -19.95
CA GLU A 177 -2.73 13.55 -19.16
C GLU A 177 -3.03 12.26 -19.95
N HIS A 178 -2.09 11.33 -19.93
CA HIS A 178 -2.18 10.06 -20.64
C HIS A 178 -1.90 8.91 -19.66
N ASN A 179 -2.60 7.78 -19.85
CA ASN A 179 -2.49 6.57 -19.04
C ASN A 179 -2.76 6.76 -17.53
N ALA A 180 -3.50 7.82 -17.16
CA ALA A 180 -4.10 7.89 -15.83
C ALA A 180 -5.05 6.69 -15.65
N TYR A 181 -5.11 6.13 -14.44
CA TYR A 181 -6.10 5.10 -14.11
C TYR A 181 -7.51 5.69 -14.27
N TRP A 182 -7.74 6.85 -13.63
CA TRP A 182 -8.95 7.64 -13.79
C TRP A 182 -8.59 9.11 -14.06
N THR A 183 -9.27 9.73 -15.04
CA THR A 183 -9.43 11.19 -15.10
C THR A 183 -10.87 11.51 -14.75
N PHE A 184 -11.09 12.34 -13.73
CA PHE A 184 -12.40 12.47 -13.12
C PHE A 184 -12.73 13.89 -12.67
N LEU A 185 -14.03 14.13 -12.51
CA LEU A 185 -14.59 15.25 -11.79
C LEU A 185 -15.77 14.74 -10.97
N LEU A 186 -15.81 15.06 -9.68
CA LEU A 186 -16.98 14.91 -8.80
C LEU A 186 -17.38 16.30 -8.31
N HIS A 187 -18.61 16.71 -8.59
CA HIS A 187 -19.18 17.97 -8.14
C HIS A 187 -20.31 17.70 -7.14
N THR A 188 -20.25 18.38 -5.99
CA THR A 188 -21.28 18.37 -4.94
C THR A 188 -21.48 19.79 -4.42
N PRO A 189 -22.58 20.13 -3.72
CA PRO A 189 -22.73 21.46 -3.13
C PRO A 189 -21.56 21.86 -2.21
N ARG A 190 -21.01 20.91 -1.45
CA ARG A 190 -19.89 21.14 -0.52
C ARG A 190 -18.57 21.42 -1.24
N THR A 191 -18.19 20.60 -2.22
CA THR A 191 -16.86 20.71 -2.85
C THR A 191 -16.87 20.12 -4.27
N THR A 192 -15.87 20.49 -5.08
CA THR A 192 -15.58 19.82 -6.35
C THR A 192 -14.21 19.18 -6.30
N LEU A 193 -14.11 17.91 -6.66
CA LEU A 193 -12.84 17.20 -6.83
C LEU A 193 -12.62 17.01 -8.33
N VAL A 194 -11.46 17.42 -8.86
CA VAL A 194 -11.09 17.22 -10.26
C VAL A 194 -9.64 16.76 -10.35
N GLY A 195 -9.38 15.66 -11.03
CA GLY A 195 -8.06 15.02 -10.98
C GLY A 195 -7.80 14.02 -12.08
N ALA A 196 -6.53 13.61 -12.17
CA ALA A 196 -6.04 12.57 -13.08
C ALA A 196 -5.09 11.67 -12.28
N THR A 197 -5.65 10.66 -11.63
CA THR A 197 -4.91 9.76 -10.72
C THR A 197 -4.34 8.57 -11.48
N PRO A 198 -3.06 8.23 -11.31
CA PRO A 198 -2.43 7.10 -11.99
C PRO A 198 -2.73 5.75 -11.33
N GLU A 199 -3.27 5.75 -10.11
CA GLU A 199 -3.18 4.62 -9.21
C GLU A 199 -4.55 4.15 -8.73
N ARG A 200 -4.80 2.86 -8.94
CA ARG A 200 -5.94 2.15 -8.37
C ARG A 200 -5.66 1.90 -6.89
N HIS A 201 -6.62 2.22 -6.02
CA HIS A 201 -6.59 1.79 -4.62
C HIS A 201 -6.98 0.31 -4.54
N VAL A 202 -8.23 0.00 -4.90
CA VAL A 202 -8.75 -1.37 -4.93
C VAL A 202 -9.89 -1.46 -5.94
N SER A 203 -10.02 -2.61 -6.61
CA SER A 203 -11.20 -2.95 -7.41
C SER A 203 -11.69 -4.34 -7.07
N LEU A 204 -13.00 -4.59 -7.20
CA LEU A 204 -13.62 -5.90 -7.11
C LEU A 204 -14.46 -6.12 -8.38
N GLU A 205 -14.15 -7.18 -9.12
CA GLU A 205 -14.89 -7.59 -10.32
C GLU A 205 -15.00 -9.11 -10.33
N SER A 206 -16.22 -9.66 -10.43
CA SER A 206 -16.44 -11.11 -10.48
C SER A 206 -15.75 -11.90 -9.35
N GLY A 207 -15.74 -11.34 -8.12
CA GLY A 207 -15.10 -11.96 -6.95
C GLY A 207 -13.58 -11.80 -6.88
N VAL A 208 -12.95 -11.12 -7.85
CA VAL A 208 -11.51 -10.86 -7.86
C VAL A 208 -11.23 -9.44 -7.38
N VAL A 209 -10.56 -9.32 -6.24
CA VAL A 209 -9.98 -8.07 -5.73
C VAL A 209 -8.66 -7.83 -6.43
N SER A 210 -8.41 -6.59 -6.85
CA SER A 210 -7.15 -6.19 -7.45
C SER A 210 -6.61 -4.88 -6.86
N MET A 211 -5.30 -4.83 -6.65
CA MET A 211 -4.51 -3.64 -6.27
C MET A 211 -3.38 -3.45 -7.29
N ASN A 212 -2.67 -2.31 -7.23
CA ASN A 212 -1.70 -1.98 -8.27
C ASN A 212 -0.55 -1.18 -7.65
N PRO A 213 0.40 -1.84 -6.96
CA PRO A 213 1.55 -1.15 -6.38
C PRO A 213 2.42 -0.57 -7.49
N ILE A 214 2.61 0.75 -7.43
CA ILE A 214 3.43 1.53 -8.37
C ILE A 214 4.58 2.17 -7.59
N SER A 215 5.80 1.87 -8.01
CA SER A 215 6.99 2.56 -7.50
C SER A 215 8.14 2.48 -8.51
N GLY A 216 9.13 3.33 -8.29
CA GLY A 216 10.20 3.60 -9.23
C GLY A 216 9.77 4.54 -10.36
N THR A 217 10.63 5.50 -10.71
CA THR A 217 10.29 6.56 -11.66
C THR A 217 11.44 6.93 -12.58
N LEU A 218 11.30 6.61 -13.86
CA LEU A 218 12.13 7.19 -14.91
C LEU A 218 11.55 8.55 -15.33
N ARG A 219 12.21 9.65 -14.99
CA ARG A 219 11.83 11.00 -15.46
C ARG A 219 12.22 11.17 -16.93
N HIS A 220 11.29 11.62 -17.76
CA HIS A 220 11.59 11.92 -19.16
C HIS A 220 12.29 13.29 -19.28
N PRO A 221 13.24 13.47 -20.20
CA PRO A 221 13.84 14.77 -20.46
C PRO A 221 12.79 15.80 -20.90
N PRO A 222 12.99 17.11 -20.60
CA PRO A 222 12.14 18.16 -21.14
C PRO A 222 12.11 18.10 -22.68
N GLY A 223 10.92 18.02 -23.26
CA GLY A 223 10.75 17.85 -24.72
C GLY A 223 10.83 16.41 -25.23
N GLY A 224 11.07 15.43 -24.34
CA GLY A 224 11.12 14.01 -24.65
C GLY A 224 12.53 13.49 -24.92
N PHE A 225 12.63 12.18 -25.16
CA PHE A 225 13.89 11.57 -25.57
C PHE A 225 14.28 11.99 -27.00
N ALA A 226 15.58 12.11 -27.26
CA ALA A 226 16.10 12.55 -28.55
C ALA A 226 15.75 11.57 -29.69
N ASP A 227 15.82 10.28 -29.40
CA ASP A 227 15.46 9.17 -30.28
C ASP A 227 15.09 7.93 -29.45
N ASP A 228 14.67 6.85 -30.13
CA ASP A 228 14.30 5.59 -29.48
C ASP A 228 15.50 4.92 -28.79
N ALA A 229 16.72 5.06 -29.31
CA ALA A 229 17.91 4.45 -28.71
C ALA A 229 18.26 5.09 -27.36
N ALA A 230 18.16 6.41 -27.25
CA ALA A 230 18.34 7.15 -26.00
C ALA A 230 17.26 6.78 -24.97
N ARG A 231 16.02 6.61 -25.42
CA ARG A 231 14.90 6.14 -24.58
C ARG A 231 15.14 4.71 -24.06
N GLU A 232 15.57 3.82 -24.94
CA GLU A 232 15.86 2.43 -24.60
C GLU A 232 17.02 2.32 -23.60
N ALA A 233 18.13 3.03 -23.81
CA ALA A 233 19.25 3.04 -22.89
C ALA A 233 18.85 3.57 -21.49
N ALA A 234 18.00 4.60 -21.45
CA ALA A 234 17.47 5.13 -20.20
C ALA A 234 16.54 4.14 -19.48
N LEU A 235 15.67 3.44 -20.23
CA LEU A 235 14.81 2.39 -19.69
C LEU A 235 15.62 1.19 -19.18
N GLU A 236 16.65 0.75 -19.91
CA GLU A 236 17.51 -0.37 -19.49
C GLU A 236 18.27 -0.02 -18.19
N ALA A 237 18.84 1.18 -18.11
CA ALA A 237 19.50 1.65 -16.90
C ALA A 237 18.52 1.73 -15.71
N PHE A 238 17.32 2.27 -15.92
CA PHE A 238 16.26 2.31 -14.91
C PHE A 238 15.79 0.91 -14.48
N LEU A 239 15.64 -0.01 -15.43
CA LEU A 239 15.16 -1.36 -15.15
C LEU A 239 16.20 -2.26 -14.47
N THR A 240 17.48 -1.92 -14.57
CA THR A 240 18.59 -2.62 -13.91
C THR A 240 19.04 -1.97 -12.60
N ASP A 241 18.51 -0.80 -12.25
CA ASP A 241 18.80 -0.13 -10.99
C ASP A 241 18.26 -0.95 -9.80
N GLU A 242 19.17 -1.36 -8.92
CA GLU A 242 18.87 -2.13 -7.71
C GLU A 242 17.99 -1.34 -6.73
N LYS A 243 18.22 -0.03 -6.60
CA LYS A 243 17.42 0.82 -5.73
C LYS A 243 15.97 0.84 -6.19
N GLU A 244 15.73 1.06 -7.48
CA GLU A 244 14.37 1.13 -8.04
C GLU A 244 13.65 -0.23 -7.96
N ARG A 245 14.40 -1.34 -8.09
CA ARG A 245 13.85 -2.69 -7.89
C ARG A 245 13.44 -2.93 -6.44
N ASP A 246 14.31 -2.57 -5.49
CA ASP A 246 14.07 -2.77 -4.07
C ASP A 246 12.91 -1.88 -3.57
N GLU A 247 12.82 -0.62 -4.04
CA GLU A 247 11.68 0.26 -3.77
C GLU A 247 10.35 -0.30 -4.30
N LEU A 248 10.35 -0.92 -5.48
CA LEU A 248 9.16 -1.58 -6.03
C LEU A 248 8.77 -2.82 -5.22
N ALA A 249 9.72 -3.66 -4.84
CA ALA A 249 9.43 -4.86 -4.07
C ALA A 249 8.92 -4.53 -2.66
N MET A 250 9.41 -3.45 -2.05
CA MET A 250 8.92 -2.94 -0.78
C MET A 250 7.43 -2.59 -0.84
N VAL A 251 7.00 -1.79 -1.83
CA VAL A 251 5.58 -1.44 -1.97
C VAL A 251 4.70 -2.64 -2.33
N VAL A 252 5.26 -3.65 -3.01
CA VAL A 252 4.58 -4.93 -3.26
C VAL A 252 4.30 -5.67 -1.96
N ASP A 253 5.27 -5.77 -1.05
CA ASP A 253 5.04 -6.36 0.28
C ASP A 253 3.97 -5.57 1.05
N GLU A 254 4.04 -4.24 1.04
CA GLU A 254 3.10 -3.38 1.77
C GLU A 254 1.65 -3.54 1.28
N GLU A 255 1.43 -3.62 -0.03
CA GLU A 255 0.10 -3.90 -0.58
C GLU A 255 -0.28 -5.38 -0.49
N LEU A 256 0.67 -6.32 -0.48
CA LEU A 256 0.38 -7.73 -0.19
C LEU A 256 -0.15 -7.92 1.22
N LYS A 257 0.31 -7.15 2.22
CA LYS A 257 -0.28 -7.14 3.57
C LYS A 257 -1.76 -6.77 3.52
N MET A 258 -2.11 -5.72 2.77
CA MET A 258 -3.50 -5.29 2.61
C MET A 258 -4.33 -6.33 1.84
N MET A 259 -3.77 -6.88 0.76
CA MET A 259 -4.40 -7.93 -0.04
C MET A 259 -4.65 -9.19 0.82
N ALA A 260 -3.67 -9.60 1.62
CA ALA A 260 -3.77 -10.73 2.54
C ALA A 260 -4.91 -10.56 3.56
N ALA A 261 -5.19 -9.34 3.99
CA ALA A 261 -6.27 -9.06 4.94
C ALA A 261 -7.67 -9.22 4.33
N VAL A 262 -7.83 -9.06 3.01
CA VAL A 262 -9.14 -9.08 2.34
C VAL A 262 -9.39 -10.30 1.45
N THR A 263 -8.38 -11.14 1.25
CA THR A 263 -8.46 -12.31 0.36
C THR A 263 -8.45 -13.63 1.10
N GLU A 264 -9.16 -14.62 0.57
CA GLU A 264 -9.35 -15.93 1.21
C GLU A 264 -8.07 -16.79 1.18
N ASN A 265 -7.29 -16.69 0.10
CA ASN A 265 -6.10 -17.51 -0.15
C ASN A 265 -4.84 -16.66 -0.39
N GLY A 266 -4.82 -15.43 0.13
CA GLY A 266 -3.77 -14.46 -0.13
C GLY A 266 -3.85 -13.81 -1.52
N GLY A 267 -2.86 -12.98 -1.82
CA GLY A 267 -2.72 -12.27 -3.09
C GLY A 267 -1.78 -12.98 -4.06
N ARG A 268 -2.04 -12.85 -5.36
CA ARG A 268 -1.13 -13.22 -6.44
C ARG A 268 -0.50 -11.97 -7.05
N VAL A 269 0.81 -11.97 -7.17
CA VAL A 269 1.63 -10.93 -7.80
C VAL A 269 1.80 -11.24 -9.29
N ARG A 270 1.51 -10.27 -10.16
CA ARG A 270 1.72 -10.32 -11.61
C ARG A 270 2.47 -9.08 -12.09
N GLY A 271 3.43 -9.25 -12.99
CA GLY A 271 4.27 -8.15 -13.47
C GLY A 271 5.75 -8.54 -13.40
N PRO A 272 6.68 -7.57 -13.28
CA PRO A 272 6.41 -6.13 -13.30
C PRO A 272 6.03 -5.67 -14.72
N PHE A 273 5.29 -4.57 -14.81
CA PHE A 273 4.91 -3.90 -16.04
C PHE A 273 5.53 -2.49 -16.09
N LEU A 274 5.72 -1.97 -17.29
CA LEU A 274 6.01 -0.54 -17.50
C LEU A 274 4.69 0.22 -17.62
N LYS A 275 4.64 1.39 -16.99
CA LYS A 275 3.52 2.32 -17.08
C LYS A 275 4.00 3.69 -17.53
N PRO A 276 4.06 3.95 -18.85
CA PRO A 276 4.41 5.26 -19.36
C PRO A 276 3.31 6.26 -19.04
N MET A 277 3.72 7.43 -18.59
CA MET A 277 2.89 8.62 -18.47
C MET A 277 3.44 9.73 -19.37
N ALA A 278 2.80 10.90 -19.36
CA ALA A 278 3.20 12.02 -20.21
C ALA A 278 4.64 12.49 -19.97
N HIS A 279 5.15 12.46 -18.74
CA HIS A 279 6.45 13.04 -18.39
C HIS A 279 7.40 12.09 -17.65
N LEU A 280 6.99 10.84 -17.46
CA LEU A 280 7.71 9.84 -16.70
C LEU A 280 7.23 8.44 -17.09
N THR A 281 8.01 7.43 -16.72
CA THR A 281 7.59 6.02 -16.79
C THR A 281 7.76 5.39 -15.42
N HIS A 282 6.74 4.69 -14.95
CA HIS A 282 6.77 3.91 -13.72
C HIS A 282 6.97 2.42 -13.99
N THR A 283 7.40 1.70 -12.96
CA THR A 283 7.21 0.25 -12.87
C THR A 283 6.07 -0.09 -11.92
N GLU A 284 5.32 -1.13 -12.23
CA GLU A 284 4.19 -1.55 -11.40
C GLU A 284 4.06 -3.07 -11.36
N TYR A 285 3.48 -3.57 -10.27
CA TYR A 285 2.90 -4.92 -10.23
C TYR A 285 1.38 -4.81 -10.14
N VAL A 286 0.71 -5.91 -10.42
CA VAL A 286 -0.72 -6.09 -10.14
C VAL A 286 -0.84 -7.20 -9.11
N LEU A 287 -1.56 -6.92 -8.04
CA LEU A 287 -1.92 -7.91 -7.03
C LEU A 287 -3.37 -8.30 -7.25
N ASP A 288 -3.68 -9.60 -7.31
CA ASP A 288 -5.05 -10.09 -7.41
C ASP A 288 -5.33 -11.19 -6.40
N GLY A 289 -6.54 -11.24 -5.85
CA GLY A 289 -6.99 -12.36 -5.03
C GLY A 289 -8.49 -12.50 -5.00
N HIS A 290 -8.98 -13.66 -4.57
CA HIS A 290 -10.42 -13.87 -4.44
C HIS A 290 -10.92 -13.34 -3.10
N ALA A 291 -12.05 -12.63 -3.13
CA ALA A 291 -12.75 -12.19 -1.94
C ALA A 291 -14.26 -12.34 -2.10
N THR A 292 -14.92 -12.72 -1.02
CA THR A 292 -16.38 -12.79 -0.89
C THR A 292 -16.94 -11.75 0.07
N ALA A 293 -16.07 -11.00 0.77
CA ALA A 293 -16.44 -9.93 1.69
C ALA A 293 -17.23 -8.81 1.01
N ASP A 294 -18.05 -8.08 1.77
CA ASP A 294 -18.77 -6.91 1.28
C ASP A 294 -17.77 -5.83 0.82
N VAL A 295 -18.03 -5.14 -0.29
CA VAL A 295 -17.18 -4.04 -0.79
C VAL A 295 -16.91 -2.97 0.28
N ARG A 296 -17.85 -2.75 1.20
CA ARG A 296 -17.70 -1.79 2.32
C ARG A 296 -16.67 -2.28 3.33
N ASP A 297 -16.66 -3.58 3.62
CA ASP A 297 -15.63 -4.20 4.46
C ASP A 297 -14.26 -4.17 3.78
N ILE A 298 -14.21 -4.42 2.46
CA ILE A 298 -12.98 -4.31 1.66
C ILE A 298 -12.44 -2.87 1.69
N LEU A 299 -13.32 -1.87 1.51
CA LEU A 299 -12.93 -0.47 1.62
C LEU A 299 -12.36 -0.17 3.00
N VAL A 300 -13.05 -0.53 4.09
CA VAL A 300 -12.57 -0.30 5.46
C VAL A 300 -11.22 -0.97 5.72
N ALA A 301 -11.07 -2.23 5.34
CA ALA A 301 -9.85 -3.00 5.58
C ALA A 301 -8.64 -2.45 4.80
N THR A 302 -8.88 -1.82 3.64
CA THR A 302 -7.81 -1.32 2.75
C THR A 302 -7.53 0.16 2.93
N MET A 303 -8.25 0.91 3.77
CA MET A 303 -7.90 2.30 4.07
C MET A 303 -6.52 2.38 4.75
N PHE A 304 -5.57 3.18 4.27
CA PHE A 304 -5.41 3.64 2.89
C PHE A 304 -4.11 3.09 2.33
N ALA A 305 -3.92 3.15 1.02
CA ALA A 305 -2.75 2.60 0.35
C ALA A 305 -1.42 3.07 1.00
N PRO A 306 -0.42 2.17 1.08
CA PRO A 306 0.84 2.48 1.74
C PRO A 306 1.65 3.52 0.95
N THR A 307 1.43 3.61 -0.36
CA THR A 307 2.00 4.60 -1.29
C THR A 307 1.62 6.05 -0.99
N VAL A 308 0.58 6.27 -0.17
CA VAL A 308 0.15 7.59 0.32
C VAL A 308 0.18 7.73 1.84
N THR A 309 0.62 6.71 2.57
CA THR A 309 0.66 6.71 4.03
C THR A 309 2.03 6.30 4.56
N GLY A 310 2.40 5.03 4.40
CA GLY A 310 3.63 4.42 4.88
C GLY A 310 3.38 3.01 5.45
N SER A 311 4.43 2.40 5.99
CA SER A 311 4.38 1.04 6.53
C SER A 311 5.22 0.90 7.81
N PRO A 312 4.72 0.20 8.85
CA PRO A 312 3.38 -0.40 8.96
C PRO A 312 2.25 0.63 9.08
N ILE A 313 1.11 0.38 8.45
CA ILE A 313 0.04 1.38 8.24
C ILE A 313 -0.46 2.04 9.52
N ARG A 314 -0.72 1.26 10.59
CA ARG A 314 -1.18 1.81 11.87
C ARG A 314 -0.16 2.78 12.45
N ASN A 315 1.13 2.47 12.37
CA ASN A 315 2.17 3.37 12.88
C ASN A 315 2.41 4.55 11.93
N ALA A 316 2.31 4.35 10.62
CA ALA A 316 2.37 5.43 9.64
C ALA A 316 1.32 6.51 9.91
N CYS A 317 0.09 6.12 10.29
CA CYS A 317 -0.94 7.05 10.75
C CYS A 317 -0.51 7.87 11.99
N ARG A 318 0.16 7.25 12.96
CA ARG A 318 0.71 7.96 14.14
C ARG A 318 1.84 8.90 13.76
N VAL A 319 2.72 8.51 12.83
CA VAL A 319 3.79 9.38 12.30
C VAL A 319 3.19 10.57 11.57
N ILE A 320 2.20 10.34 10.69
CA ILE A 320 1.47 11.40 10.01
C ILE A 320 0.88 12.39 11.02
N ALA A 321 0.23 11.90 12.08
CA ALA A 321 -0.36 12.76 13.11
C ALA A 321 0.67 13.59 13.90
N ARG A 322 1.91 13.07 14.07
CA ARG A 322 3.01 13.83 14.71
C ARG A 322 3.58 14.94 13.83
N HIS A 323 3.70 14.68 12.52
CA HIS A 323 4.43 15.55 11.59
C HIS A 323 3.54 16.51 10.80
N GLU A 324 2.26 16.18 10.61
CA GLU A 324 1.30 17.03 9.90
C GLU A 324 0.48 17.89 10.86
N LYS A 325 0.32 19.18 10.52
CA LYS A 325 -0.38 20.15 11.36
C LYS A 325 -1.85 20.36 11.00
N ARG A 326 -2.31 19.71 9.92
CA ARG A 326 -3.67 19.83 9.39
C ARG A 326 -4.09 18.50 8.79
N GLY A 327 -5.39 18.24 8.81
CA GLY A 327 -5.96 17.05 8.18
C GLY A 327 -5.78 17.08 6.66
N ARG A 328 -5.80 15.88 6.08
CA ARG A 328 -5.57 15.65 4.65
C ARG A 328 -6.80 15.85 3.79
N ARG A 329 -7.98 16.00 4.41
CA ARG A 329 -9.28 16.01 3.73
C ARG A 329 -9.41 14.79 2.84
N TYR A 330 -9.49 14.96 1.52
CA TYR A 330 -9.56 13.84 0.56
C TYR A 330 -8.21 13.35 0.04
N TYR A 331 -7.09 14.02 0.35
CA TYR A 331 -5.77 13.59 -0.11
C TYR A 331 -5.39 12.23 0.47
N GLY A 332 -5.01 11.30 -0.42
CA GLY A 332 -4.71 9.91 -0.04
C GLY A 332 -5.95 9.09 0.33
N GLY A 333 -7.15 9.69 0.24
CA GLY A 333 -8.43 9.01 0.37
C GLY A 333 -8.80 8.22 -0.90
N ILE A 334 -10.08 7.86 -1.01
CA ILE A 334 -10.58 6.95 -2.07
C ILE A 334 -11.76 7.60 -2.79
N LEU A 335 -11.84 7.43 -4.11
CA LEU A 335 -13.06 7.71 -4.88
C LEU A 335 -13.65 6.40 -5.39
N ALA A 336 -14.58 5.81 -4.64
CA ALA A 336 -15.12 4.48 -4.90
C ALA A 336 -16.40 4.52 -5.74
N LEU A 337 -16.39 3.91 -6.92
CA LEU A 337 -17.62 3.57 -7.64
C LEU A 337 -18.08 2.17 -7.21
N ILE A 338 -19.14 2.13 -6.42
CA ILE A 338 -19.83 0.91 -5.96
C ILE A 338 -21.01 0.64 -6.90
N ASP A 339 -21.03 -0.54 -7.49
CA ASP A 339 -21.98 -0.92 -8.52
C ASP A 339 -22.36 -2.41 -8.37
N THR A 340 -23.25 -2.89 -9.21
CA THR A 340 -23.56 -4.32 -9.36
C THR A 340 -23.20 -4.77 -10.77
N ASP A 341 -22.64 -5.97 -10.91
CA ASP A 341 -22.37 -6.59 -12.22
C ASP A 341 -23.64 -7.17 -12.87
N GLU A 342 -23.52 -7.66 -14.10
CA GLU A 342 -24.65 -8.19 -14.88
C GLU A 342 -25.30 -9.43 -14.23
N ASN A 343 -24.57 -10.14 -13.38
CA ASN A 343 -25.02 -11.35 -12.66
C ASN A 343 -25.57 -11.03 -11.26
N GLY A 344 -25.65 -9.75 -10.88
CA GLY A 344 -26.08 -9.34 -9.55
C GLY A 344 -24.96 -9.36 -8.49
N GLY A 345 -23.72 -9.61 -8.89
CA GLY A 345 -22.54 -9.58 -8.02
C GLY A 345 -22.10 -8.16 -7.70
N GLN A 346 -21.49 -7.97 -6.53
CA GLN A 346 -20.94 -6.67 -6.13
C GLN A 346 -19.73 -6.28 -6.99
N ARG A 347 -19.63 -4.98 -7.28
CA ARG A 347 -18.58 -4.41 -8.12
C ARG A 347 -18.02 -3.15 -7.48
N LEU A 348 -16.69 -3.03 -7.45
CA LEU A 348 -15.97 -1.89 -6.92
C LEU A 348 -14.90 -1.46 -7.90
N ASP A 349 -14.81 -0.17 -8.18
CA ASP A 349 -13.67 0.43 -8.85
C ASP A 349 -13.31 1.73 -8.11
N ALA A 350 -12.15 1.73 -7.46
CA ALA A 350 -11.78 2.79 -6.54
C ALA A 350 -10.31 3.21 -6.74
N PRO A 351 -10.04 4.36 -7.39
CA PRO A 351 -8.73 5.02 -7.34
C PRO A 351 -8.38 5.66 -6.00
N ILE A 352 -7.08 5.93 -5.82
CA ILE A 352 -6.55 6.81 -4.79
C ILE A 352 -6.76 8.29 -5.20
N LEU A 353 -7.20 9.12 -4.27
CA LEU A 353 -7.34 10.58 -4.45
C LEU A 353 -6.00 11.31 -4.28
N ILE A 354 -5.14 11.16 -5.30
CA ILE A 354 -3.92 11.94 -5.54
C ILE A 354 -4.00 12.64 -6.90
N ARG A 355 -3.11 13.60 -7.17
CA ARG A 355 -3.15 14.41 -8.42
C ARG A 355 -4.55 14.98 -8.65
N THR A 356 -5.10 15.57 -7.59
CA THR A 356 -6.48 16.03 -7.52
C THR A 356 -6.51 17.44 -6.94
N ALA A 357 -7.25 18.33 -7.59
CA ALA A 357 -7.62 19.62 -7.04
C ALA A 357 -8.96 19.51 -6.31
N GLU A 358 -9.00 19.98 -5.06
CA GLU A 358 -10.23 20.25 -4.34
C GLU A 358 -10.60 21.74 -4.51
N ILE A 359 -11.83 22.02 -4.93
CA ILE A 359 -12.35 23.37 -5.18
C ILE A 359 -13.59 23.61 -4.31
N THR A 360 -13.42 24.47 -3.32
CA THR A 360 -14.46 24.91 -2.39
C THR A 360 -15.49 25.83 -3.06
N PRO A 361 -16.67 26.07 -2.47
CA PRO A 361 -17.73 26.88 -3.08
C PRO A 361 -17.31 28.34 -3.33
N ASP A 362 -16.41 28.88 -2.49
CA ASP A 362 -15.82 30.21 -2.63
C ASP A 362 -14.61 30.25 -3.58
N GLY A 363 -14.33 29.16 -4.29
CA GLY A 363 -13.28 29.10 -5.32
C GLY A 363 -11.86 28.86 -4.80
N LYS A 364 -11.66 28.64 -3.49
CA LYS A 364 -10.34 28.23 -2.99
C LYS A 364 -10.00 26.85 -3.52
N VAL A 365 -8.77 26.72 -4.02
CA VAL A 365 -8.23 25.50 -4.59
C VAL A 365 -7.15 24.94 -3.69
N ARG A 366 -7.16 23.62 -3.51
CA ARG A 366 -6.12 22.86 -2.83
C ARG A 366 -5.63 21.73 -3.71
N VAL A 367 -4.32 21.67 -3.92
CA VAL A 367 -3.63 20.57 -4.61
C VAL A 367 -2.61 19.99 -3.66
N ALA A 368 -2.97 18.90 -2.99
CA ALA A 368 -2.08 18.22 -2.06
C ALA A 368 -1.11 17.29 -2.79
N ALA A 369 0.13 17.25 -2.31
CA ALA A 369 1.18 16.38 -2.80
C ALA A 369 2.09 15.95 -1.64
N GLY A 370 2.57 14.71 -1.73
CA GLY A 370 3.54 14.12 -0.82
C GLY A 370 4.55 13.27 -1.59
N ALA A 371 5.64 12.94 -0.92
CA ALA A 371 6.67 12.03 -1.41
C ALA A 371 6.85 10.88 -0.43
N THR A 372 7.14 9.69 -0.97
CA THR A 372 7.42 8.51 -0.15
C THR A 372 8.84 8.67 0.40
N LEU A 373 8.92 8.93 1.69
CA LEU A 373 10.17 9.09 2.40
C LEU A 373 10.69 7.70 2.75
N VAL A 374 11.80 7.34 2.14
CA VAL A 374 12.53 6.11 2.43
C VAL A 374 13.89 6.49 2.98
N ARG A 375 14.60 5.52 3.58
CA ARG A 375 15.90 5.79 4.18
C ARG A 375 16.91 6.51 3.25
N GLY A 376 16.89 6.19 1.96
CA GLY A 376 17.75 6.80 0.94
C GLY A 376 17.27 8.14 0.38
N SER A 377 16.15 8.67 0.88
CA SER A 377 15.57 9.93 0.43
C SER A 377 16.48 11.12 0.70
N ARG A 378 16.41 12.11 -0.19
CA ARG A 378 17.14 13.38 -0.05
C ARG A 378 16.13 14.53 0.06
N PRO A 379 16.14 15.34 1.12
CA PRO A 379 15.13 16.38 1.36
C PRO A 379 14.83 17.26 0.15
N GLU A 380 15.87 17.71 -0.56
CA GLU A 380 15.75 18.56 -1.75
C GLU A 380 15.11 17.83 -2.94
N ALA A 381 15.35 16.52 -3.07
CA ALA A 381 14.75 15.69 -4.13
C ALA A 381 13.28 15.45 -3.84
N GLU A 382 12.92 15.13 -2.58
CA GLU A 382 11.52 14.93 -2.18
C GLU A 382 10.69 16.21 -2.30
N LEU A 383 11.30 17.36 -1.99
CA LEU A 383 10.72 18.67 -2.22
C LEU A 383 10.43 18.91 -3.72
N ALA A 384 11.39 18.63 -4.59
CA ALA A 384 11.23 18.74 -6.04
C ALA A 384 10.17 17.75 -6.58
N GLU A 385 10.06 16.58 -5.97
CA GLU A 385 9.04 15.60 -6.32
C GLU A 385 7.62 16.08 -6.03
N THR A 386 7.35 16.64 -4.84
CA THR A 386 6.01 17.17 -4.52
C THR A 386 5.56 18.26 -5.50
N ARG A 387 6.48 19.13 -5.95
CA ARG A 387 6.20 20.11 -7.01
C ARG A 387 5.86 19.43 -8.33
N SER A 388 6.68 18.45 -8.72
CA SER A 388 6.47 17.68 -9.96
C SER A 388 5.10 16.99 -9.96
N LYS A 389 4.70 16.43 -8.82
CA LYS A 389 3.40 15.77 -8.64
C LYS A 389 2.21 16.74 -8.70
N ALA A 390 2.37 17.98 -8.23
CA ALA A 390 1.32 19.01 -8.33
C ALA A 390 1.24 19.66 -9.73
N ALA A 391 2.35 19.67 -10.49
CA ALA A 391 2.49 20.44 -11.72
C ALA A 391 1.45 20.13 -12.80
N GLY A 392 1.05 18.86 -12.99
CA GLY A 392 0.04 18.48 -13.98
C GLY A 392 -1.32 19.13 -13.72
N ILE A 393 -1.76 19.10 -12.46
CA ILE A 393 -3.01 19.75 -12.03
C ILE A 393 -2.90 21.27 -12.13
N MET A 394 -1.74 21.83 -11.77
CA MET A 394 -1.52 23.27 -11.88
C MET A 394 -1.53 23.77 -13.31
N ALA A 395 -0.92 23.03 -14.25
CA ALA A 395 -0.99 23.35 -15.67
C ALA A 395 -2.42 23.33 -16.20
N ALA A 396 -3.25 22.39 -15.71
CA ALA A 396 -4.67 22.36 -16.04
C ALA A 396 -5.45 23.54 -15.42
N LEU A 397 -5.10 24.01 -14.23
CA LEU A 397 -5.72 25.19 -13.59
C LEU A 397 -5.33 26.50 -14.29
N THR A 398 -4.04 26.72 -14.56
CA THR A 398 -3.52 27.97 -15.14
C THR A 398 -3.66 28.04 -16.66
N GLY A 399 -3.84 26.91 -17.34
CA GLY A 399 -3.82 26.84 -18.80
C GLY A 399 -2.42 26.97 -19.40
N THR A 400 -1.37 26.89 -18.58
CA THR A 400 0.03 26.88 -19.03
C THR A 400 0.42 25.47 -19.47
N SER A 401 -0.24 24.92 -20.48
CA SER A 401 0.23 23.70 -21.11
C SER A 401 1.48 24.01 -21.96
N SER A 402 2.62 23.39 -21.64
CA SER A 402 3.73 23.32 -22.57
C SER A 402 3.25 22.59 -23.83
N ARG A 403 3.36 23.25 -25.00
CA ARG A 403 3.08 22.62 -26.29
C ARG A 403 4.16 21.58 -26.59
N GLY A 404 4.04 20.40 -26.01
CA GLY A 404 4.79 19.22 -26.38
C GLY A 404 3.81 18.08 -26.61
N ARG A 405 3.41 17.84 -27.87
CA ARG A 405 2.91 16.52 -28.25
C ARG A 405 4.07 15.55 -28.08
N LEU A 406 4.24 14.99 -26.89
CA LEU A 406 5.13 13.86 -26.72
C LEU A 406 4.51 12.70 -27.49
N ARG A 407 5.27 12.17 -28.45
CA ARG A 407 4.88 10.97 -29.17
C ARG A 407 4.87 9.83 -28.15
N SER A 408 3.71 9.44 -27.67
CA SER A 408 3.51 8.08 -27.18
C SER A 408 3.58 7.16 -28.40
N GLY A 409 4.79 6.74 -28.77
CA GLY A 409 4.93 5.52 -29.55
C GLY A 409 4.35 4.37 -28.71
N PRO A 410 3.81 3.30 -29.34
CA PRO A 410 3.55 2.09 -28.57
C PRO A 410 4.87 1.73 -27.89
N ASP A 411 4.84 1.53 -26.57
CA ASP A 411 5.85 0.68 -25.98
C ASP A 411 5.86 -0.59 -26.83
N SER A 412 7.04 -1.08 -27.17
CA SER A 412 7.16 -2.47 -27.55
C SER A 412 7.44 -3.22 -26.25
N PRO A 413 6.40 -3.65 -25.48
CA PRO A 413 6.60 -4.42 -24.26
C PRO A 413 7.52 -5.61 -24.49
N ASP A 414 7.51 -6.17 -25.70
CA ASP A 414 8.25 -7.36 -26.08
C ASP A 414 9.77 -7.25 -25.87
N LYS A 415 10.39 -6.08 -26.08
CA LYS A 415 11.86 -5.94 -26.01
C LYS A 415 12.38 -5.97 -24.57
N PHE A 416 11.63 -5.45 -23.61
CA PHE A 416 11.99 -5.45 -22.18
C PHE A 416 11.27 -6.56 -21.40
N ALA A 417 10.44 -7.37 -22.04
CA ALA A 417 9.68 -8.44 -21.39
C ALA A 417 10.58 -9.42 -20.64
N GLU A 418 11.71 -9.83 -21.23
CA GLU A 418 12.67 -10.73 -20.58
C GLU A 418 13.35 -10.07 -19.37
N LEU A 419 13.73 -8.79 -19.49
CA LEU A 419 14.35 -8.04 -18.39
C LEU A 419 13.36 -7.84 -17.24
N LEU A 420 12.11 -7.46 -17.54
CA LEU A 420 11.04 -7.36 -16.55
C LEU A 420 10.77 -8.72 -15.90
N ALA A 421 10.63 -9.79 -16.70
CA ALA A 421 10.41 -11.14 -16.18
C ALA A 421 11.56 -11.61 -15.28
N SER A 422 12.81 -11.24 -15.59
CA SER A 422 13.98 -11.59 -14.79
C SER A 422 13.91 -11.03 -13.36
N ARG A 423 13.21 -9.91 -13.13
CA ARG A 423 12.98 -9.36 -11.78
C ARG A 423 12.19 -10.31 -10.89
N ASN A 424 11.38 -11.20 -11.46
CA ASN A 424 10.63 -12.19 -10.69
C ASN A 424 11.48 -13.39 -10.23
N HIS A 425 12.67 -13.61 -10.82
CA HIS A 425 13.51 -14.76 -10.46
C HIS A 425 14.00 -14.71 -9.01
N THR A 426 14.06 -13.52 -8.43
CA THR A 426 14.46 -13.30 -7.04
C THR A 426 13.28 -13.19 -6.09
N LEU A 427 12.03 -13.24 -6.57
CA LEU A 427 10.85 -13.12 -5.73
C LEU A 427 10.33 -14.48 -5.25
N ALA A 428 9.60 -14.47 -4.15
CA ALA A 428 8.97 -15.66 -3.56
C ALA A 428 7.98 -16.28 -4.55
N ARG A 429 8.23 -17.55 -4.93
CA ARG A 429 7.38 -18.28 -5.86
C ARG A 429 5.93 -18.40 -5.38
N TYR A 430 5.73 -18.52 -4.07
CA TYR A 430 4.42 -18.65 -3.44
C TYR A 430 3.46 -17.53 -3.90
N TRP A 431 3.90 -16.27 -3.84
CA TRP A 431 3.06 -15.12 -4.22
C TRP A 431 2.89 -14.97 -5.74
N MET A 432 3.67 -15.65 -6.58
CA MET A 432 3.58 -15.55 -8.05
C MET A 432 2.65 -16.60 -8.68
N GLN A 433 2.33 -17.66 -7.93
CA GLN A 433 1.59 -18.82 -8.43
C GLN A 433 0.11 -18.52 -8.71
N PRO A 434 -0.52 -19.23 -9.68
CA PRO A 434 -1.96 -19.18 -9.88
C PRO A 434 -2.77 -19.60 -8.65
N PHE A 435 -4.03 -19.16 -8.58
CA PHE A 435 -4.93 -19.53 -7.49
C PHE A 435 -5.12 -21.05 -7.40
N GLY A 436 -5.09 -21.58 -6.17
CA GLY A 436 -5.35 -23.00 -5.90
C GLY A 436 -4.21 -23.95 -6.24
N THR A 437 -3.07 -23.47 -6.78
CA THR A 437 -1.88 -24.30 -6.98
C THR A 437 -0.95 -24.20 -5.77
N VAL A 438 -1.42 -24.64 -4.60
CA VAL A 438 -0.52 -24.82 -3.45
C VAL A 438 -0.15 -26.29 -3.40
N GLU A 439 1.13 -26.61 -3.59
CA GLU A 439 1.65 -27.92 -3.22
C GLU A 439 1.50 -28.06 -1.71
N SER A 440 0.51 -28.83 -1.25
CA SER A 440 0.30 -29.08 0.17
C SER A 440 1.52 -29.83 0.71
N MET A 441 2.37 -29.15 1.45
CA MET A 441 3.38 -29.81 2.26
C MET A 441 2.69 -30.40 3.50
N PRO A 442 3.10 -31.58 3.99
CA PRO A 442 2.39 -32.31 5.04
C PRO A 442 2.54 -31.72 6.46
N ALA A 443 2.87 -30.43 6.60
CA ALA A 443 3.09 -29.80 7.89
C ALA A 443 1.74 -29.42 8.53
N GLY A 444 1.08 -30.39 9.17
CA GLY A 444 -0.13 -30.17 9.96
C GLY A 444 0.16 -29.65 11.36
N GLY A 445 -0.84 -29.02 11.99
CA GLY A 445 -0.78 -28.59 13.39
C GLY A 445 -1.53 -27.28 13.63
N ARG A 446 -1.48 -26.78 14.87
CA ARG A 446 -1.93 -25.43 15.23
C ARG A 446 -0.72 -24.53 15.46
N VAL A 447 -0.83 -23.27 15.05
CA VAL A 447 0.17 -22.23 15.31
C VAL A 447 -0.54 -20.98 15.79
N GLU A 448 -0.07 -20.43 16.90
CA GLU A 448 -0.57 -19.18 17.46
C GLU A 448 0.36 -18.04 17.02
N VAL A 449 -0.17 -16.98 16.42
CA VAL A 449 0.60 -15.84 15.91
C VAL A 449 0.22 -14.58 16.68
N VAL A 450 1.21 -13.84 17.17
CA VAL A 450 0.98 -12.55 17.84
C VAL A 450 1.31 -11.41 16.89
N ASN A 451 0.32 -10.60 16.55
CA ASN A 451 0.48 -9.39 15.74
C ASN A 451 0.90 -8.21 16.61
N ALA A 452 2.10 -7.69 16.35
CA ALA A 452 2.70 -6.55 17.04
C ALA A 452 2.55 -5.23 16.25
N GLU A 453 1.38 -5.04 15.62
CA GLU A 453 1.02 -3.91 14.76
C GLU A 453 1.73 -3.88 13.40
N ASP A 454 2.03 -5.07 12.85
CA ASP A 454 2.47 -5.22 11.47
C ASP A 454 1.70 -6.36 10.77
N ASP A 455 0.99 -5.98 9.72
CA ASP A 455 0.12 -6.85 8.92
C ASP A 455 0.91 -7.84 8.05
N PHE A 456 2.25 -7.89 8.15
CA PHE A 456 3.03 -9.06 7.73
C PHE A 456 2.50 -10.36 8.37
N THR A 457 1.89 -10.28 9.55
CA THR A 457 1.21 -11.43 10.17
C THR A 457 0.05 -11.99 9.33
N ALA A 458 -0.67 -11.16 8.56
CA ALA A 458 -1.68 -11.64 7.62
C ALA A 458 -1.06 -12.44 6.47
N MET A 459 0.08 -11.97 5.93
CA MET A 459 0.86 -12.69 4.91
C MET A 459 1.40 -14.03 5.46
N LEU A 460 1.96 -14.00 6.67
CA LEU A 460 2.43 -15.18 7.38
C LEU A 460 1.29 -16.18 7.60
N GLY A 461 0.10 -15.71 7.97
CA GLY A 461 -1.08 -16.56 8.16
C GLY A 461 -1.46 -17.33 6.89
N HIS A 462 -1.44 -16.70 5.72
CA HIS A 462 -1.69 -17.37 4.45
C HIS A 462 -0.61 -18.40 4.12
N LEU A 463 0.66 -18.03 4.28
CA LEU A 463 1.78 -18.93 4.05
C LEU A 463 1.75 -20.16 4.98
N LEU A 464 1.38 -19.98 6.25
CA LEU A 464 1.24 -21.08 7.21
C LEU A 464 0.02 -21.97 6.89
N ARG A 465 -1.12 -21.38 6.53
CA ARG A 465 -2.31 -22.15 6.10
C ARG A 465 -2.04 -22.96 4.84
N SER A 466 -1.28 -22.40 3.90
CA SER A 466 -0.88 -23.09 2.68
C SER A 466 0.04 -24.28 2.95
N LEU A 467 0.77 -24.27 4.08
CA LEU A 467 1.59 -25.38 4.55
C LEU A 467 0.80 -26.42 5.35
N GLY A 468 -0.51 -26.21 5.60
CA GLY A 468 -1.38 -27.14 6.32
C GLY A 468 -1.62 -26.81 7.80
N PHE A 469 -1.12 -25.68 8.30
CA PHE A 469 -1.35 -25.26 9.69
C PHE A 469 -2.72 -24.58 9.86
N THR A 470 -3.35 -24.85 11.00
CA THR A 470 -4.43 -24.00 11.52
C THR A 470 -3.79 -22.83 12.26
N VAL A 471 -4.10 -21.60 11.83
CA VAL A 471 -3.48 -20.38 12.36
C VAL A 471 -4.51 -19.57 13.13
N THR A 472 -4.20 -19.26 14.38
CA THR A 472 -4.94 -18.29 15.21
C THR A 472 -4.06 -17.06 15.40
N GLU A 473 -4.57 -15.88 15.02
CA GLU A 473 -3.87 -14.62 15.21
C GLU A 473 -4.42 -13.87 16.44
N HIS A 474 -3.54 -13.28 17.23
CA HIS A 474 -3.85 -12.48 18.41
C HIS A 474 -3.21 -11.11 18.32
N SER A 475 -3.99 -10.07 18.60
CA SER A 475 -3.44 -8.73 18.77
C SER A 475 -2.57 -8.66 20.03
N TRP A 476 -1.47 -7.90 20.01
CA TRP A 476 -0.61 -7.73 21.19
C TRP A 476 -1.36 -7.19 22.41
N GLU A 477 -2.43 -6.41 22.21
CA GLU A 477 -3.26 -5.87 23.29
C GLU A 477 -3.92 -6.99 24.12
N ALA A 478 -4.19 -8.15 23.50
CA ALA A 478 -4.80 -9.30 24.15
C ALA A 478 -3.86 -10.02 25.13
N LEU A 479 -2.55 -9.74 25.06
CA LEU A 479 -1.52 -10.38 25.90
C LEU A 479 -1.64 -10.01 27.39
N SER A 480 -2.35 -8.94 27.72
CA SER A 480 -2.56 -8.54 29.13
C SER A 480 -3.72 -9.31 29.81
N GLY A 481 -4.43 -10.17 29.07
CA GLY A 481 -5.58 -10.93 29.55
C GLY A 481 -5.41 -12.45 29.45
N PRO A 482 -6.51 -13.23 29.50
CA PRO A 482 -6.48 -14.70 29.49
C PRO A 482 -5.79 -15.31 28.26
N ILE A 483 -5.77 -14.59 27.14
CA ILE A 483 -5.04 -14.99 25.94
C ILE A 483 -3.53 -15.04 26.22
N GLY A 484 -2.97 -14.06 26.93
CA GLY A 484 -1.56 -14.08 27.34
C GLY A 484 -1.21 -15.32 28.15
N ASP A 485 -2.03 -15.66 29.15
CA ASP A 485 -1.83 -16.85 30.00
C ASP A 485 -1.91 -18.16 29.19
N HIS A 486 -2.86 -18.23 28.24
CA HIS A 486 -2.96 -19.35 27.31
C HIS A 486 -1.70 -19.48 26.44
N LEU A 487 -1.25 -18.39 25.83
CA LEU A 487 -0.07 -18.39 24.96
C LEU A 487 1.19 -18.78 25.73
N VAL A 488 1.34 -18.38 26.99
CA VAL A 488 2.47 -18.81 27.83
C VAL A 488 2.50 -20.33 28.01
N SER A 489 1.33 -20.96 28.17
CA SER A 489 1.20 -22.37 28.59
C SER A 489 0.91 -23.38 27.47
N THR A 490 0.43 -22.94 26.30
CA THR A 490 0.07 -23.83 25.20
C THR A 490 1.26 -24.63 24.66
N SER A 491 1.05 -25.91 24.38
CA SER A 491 2.07 -26.75 23.73
C SER A 491 2.25 -26.44 22.25
N ASP A 492 1.30 -25.73 21.65
CA ASP A 492 1.36 -25.33 20.25
C ASP A 492 2.49 -24.27 20.05
N PRO A 493 3.15 -24.24 18.88
CA PRO A 493 4.09 -23.18 18.54
C PRO A 493 3.47 -21.79 18.62
N VAL A 494 4.16 -20.88 19.32
CA VAL A 494 3.81 -19.47 19.41
C VAL A 494 4.80 -18.65 18.60
N VAL A 495 4.30 -17.89 17.63
CA VAL A 495 5.08 -16.95 16.83
C VAL A 495 4.91 -15.54 17.39
N LEU A 496 6.01 -14.96 17.87
CA LEU A 496 6.11 -13.53 18.15
C LEU A 496 6.31 -12.82 16.81
N GLY A 497 5.27 -12.14 16.33
CA GLY A 497 5.28 -11.49 15.02
C GLY A 497 6.13 -10.21 14.97
N PRO A 498 6.27 -9.65 13.76
CA PRO A 498 6.95 -8.39 13.53
C PRO A 498 6.13 -7.19 14.02
N GLY A 499 6.80 -6.05 14.17
CA GLY A 499 6.21 -4.79 14.59
C GLY A 499 7.23 -3.65 14.52
N PRO A 500 6.78 -2.38 14.56
CA PRO A 500 7.66 -1.23 14.56
C PRO A 500 8.30 -0.97 15.94
N GLY A 501 9.19 0.00 16.01
CA GLY A 501 9.76 0.57 17.24
C GLY A 501 11.09 -0.02 17.69
N ASP A 502 11.66 0.58 18.74
CA ASP A 502 12.89 0.08 19.37
C ASP A 502 12.58 -1.11 20.30
N PRO A 503 13.11 -2.31 20.07
CA PRO A 503 12.86 -3.48 20.92
C PRO A 503 13.36 -3.31 22.35
N ARG A 504 14.14 -2.25 22.63
CA ARG A 504 14.68 -1.93 23.95
C ARG A 504 13.80 -0.97 24.73
N ASP A 505 12.89 -0.26 24.08
CA ASP A 505 12.06 0.74 24.72
C ASP A 505 11.01 0.08 25.64
N LEU A 506 11.24 0.19 26.94
CA LEU A 506 10.32 -0.31 27.96
C LEU A 506 9.18 0.68 28.27
N LEU A 507 9.14 1.87 27.67
CA LEU A 507 8.00 2.78 27.81
C LEU A 507 6.84 2.38 26.88
N ASP A 508 7.15 1.79 25.73
CA ASP A 508 6.15 1.15 24.86
C ASP A 508 5.49 -0.06 25.55
N ARG A 509 4.16 -0.01 25.65
CA ARG A 509 3.32 -1.07 26.23
C ARG A 509 3.43 -2.38 25.45
N ARG A 510 3.50 -2.32 24.13
CA ARG A 510 3.62 -3.48 23.25
C ARG A 510 4.93 -4.20 23.48
N ILE A 511 6.04 -3.45 23.49
CA ILE A 511 7.38 -4.02 23.73
C ILE A 511 7.43 -4.72 25.09
N ARG A 512 6.85 -4.12 26.14
CA ARG A 512 6.74 -4.79 27.46
C ARG A 512 5.92 -6.08 27.41
N ALA A 513 4.76 -6.05 26.75
CA ALA A 513 3.87 -7.21 26.63
C ALA A 513 4.56 -8.38 25.91
N LEU A 514 5.21 -8.10 24.77
CA LEU A 514 5.98 -9.09 24.01
C LEU A 514 7.16 -9.64 24.82
N ARG A 515 7.89 -8.80 25.56
CA ARG A 515 8.98 -9.24 26.45
C ARG A 515 8.47 -10.17 27.54
N SER A 516 7.35 -9.84 28.16
CA SER A 516 6.72 -10.67 29.20
C SER A 516 6.32 -12.04 28.64
N LEU A 517 5.69 -12.08 27.45
CA LEU A 517 5.34 -13.33 26.78
C LEU A 517 6.60 -14.15 26.45
N ALA A 518 7.60 -13.53 25.83
CA ALA A 518 8.87 -14.20 25.49
C ALA A 518 9.54 -14.82 26.73
N GLN A 519 9.59 -14.10 27.84
CA GLN A 519 10.14 -14.60 29.11
C GLN A 519 9.33 -15.79 29.65
N GLY A 520 7.99 -15.70 29.64
CA GLY A 520 7.12 -16.80 30.08
C GLY A 520 7.28 -18.07 29.23
N ARG A 521 7.41 -17.90 27.90
CA ARG A 521 7.68 -19.01 26.97
C ARG A 521 9.04 -19.64 27.19
N LEU A 522 10.10 -18.83 27.34
CA LEU A 522 11.45 -19.31 27.64
C LEU A 522 11.50 -20.09 28.95
N ALA A 523 10.85 -19.58 30.01
CA ALA A 523 10.76 -20.25 31.31
C ALA A 523 10.00 -21.59 31.24
N SER A 524 8.95 -21.65 30.42
CA SER A 524 8.17 -22.88 30.19
C SER A 524 8.87 -23.86 29.25
N GLY A 525 9.90 -23.42 28.52
CA GLY A 525 10.62 -24.22 27.53
C GLY A 525 9.73 -24.67 26.37
N LEU A 526 8.67 -23.93 26.05
CA LEU A 526 7.67 -24.33 25.04
C LEU A 526 8.00 -23.76 23.65
N PRO A 527 7.56 -24.42 22.56
CA PRO A 527 7.89 -24.06 21.18
C PRO A 527 7.64 -22.58 20.83
N THR A 528 8.69 -21.84 20.51
CA THR A 528 8.59 -20.39 20.25
C THR A 528 9.39 -19.95 19.03
N LEU A 529 8.79 -19.17 18.15
CA LEU A 529 9.45 -18.56 17.00
C LEU A 529 9.35 -17.04 17.11
N GLY A 530 10.45 -16.31 16.92
CA GLY A 530 10.41 -14.85 16.78
C GLY A 530 10.70 -14.42 15.34
N ILE A 531 9.95 -13.45 14.81
CA ILE A 531 10.18 -12.86 13.47
C ILE A 531 10.41 -11.36 13.61
N CYS A 532 11.49 -10.84 13.02
CA CYS A 532 11.94 -9.44 13.07
C CYS A 532 11.92 -8.87 14.49
N LEU A 533 10.95 -8.02 14.86
CA LEU A 533 10.78 -7.53 16.22
C LEU A 533 10.66 -8.68 17.22
N GLY A 534 9.84 -9.69 16.93
CA GLY A 534 9.71 -10.87 17.78
C GLY A 534 11.03 -11.63 17.99
N HIS A 535 11.90 -11.68 16.96
CA HIS A 535 13.26 -12.25 17.09
C HIS A 535 14.13 -11.41 18.02
N GLN A 536 14.10 -10.09 17.88
CA GLN A 536 14.86 -9.16 18.72
C GLN A 536 14.40 -9.24 20.18
N ILE A 537 13.08 -9.27 20.42
CA ILE A 537 12.49 -9.42 21.76
C ILE A 537 12.85 -10.76 22.39
N LEU A 538 12.74 -11.85 21.64
CA LEU A 538 13.15 -13.18 22.10
C LEU A 538 14.64 -13.19 22.48
N SER A 539 15.47 -12.57 21.65
CA SER A 539 16.92 -12.49 21.87
C SER A 539 17.27 -11.67 23.12
N LEU A 540 16.59 -10.54 23.33
CA LEU A 540 16.72 -9.74 24.56
C LEU A 540 16.28 -10.52 25.81
N ALA A 541 15.21 -11.30 25.71
CA ALA A 541 14.75 -12.14 26.82
C ALA A 541 15.74 -13.28 27.14
N MET A 542 16.54 -13.72 26.17
CA MET A 542 17.66 -14.64 26.35
C MET A 542 18.94 -13.97 26.88
N GLY A 543 18.95 -12.64 26.99
CA GLY A 543 20.10 -11.86 27.47
C GLY A 543 21.08 -11.40 26.38
N PHE A 544 20.73 -11.55 25.10
CA PHE A 544 21.56 -11.05 24.00
C PHE A 544 21.44 -9.52 23.85
N VAL A 545 22.48 -8.92 23.26
CA VAL A 545 22.53 -7.49 23.00
C VAL A 545 21.86 -7.19 21.67
N VAL A 546 20.95 -6.21 21.67
CA VAL A 546 20.38 -5.63 20.44
C VAL A 546 20.94 -4.23 20.25
N GLN A 547 21.43 -3.97 19.04
CA GLN A 547 22.03 -2.70 18.66
C GLN A 547 21.34 -2.11 17.44
N ARG A 548 21.42 -0.79 17.30
CA ARG A 548 20.94 -0.10 16.10
C ARG A 548 21.94 -0.33 14.97
N LEU A 549 21.44 -0.61 13.78
CA LEU A 549 22.26 -0.58 12.58
C LEU A 549 22.70 0.87 12.28
N PRO A 550 23.97 1.12 11.91
CA PRO A 550 24.34 2.40 11.30
C PRO A 550 23.48 2.67 10.06
N GLU A 551 23.12 1.57 9.40
CA GLU A 551 22.42 1.53 8.15
C GLU A 551 21.22 0.57 8.22
N PRO A 552 19.98 1.05 8.45
CA PRO A 552 18.79 0.18 8.39
C PRO A 552 18.67 -0.61 7.09
N ASP A 553 18.24 -1.86 7.24
CA ASP A 553 17.91 -2.77 6.16
C ASP A 553 16.39 -2.83 6.01
N GLN A 554 15.82 -1.78 5.41
CA GLN A 554 14.40 -1.66 5.11
C GLN A 554 14.14 -2.00 3.64
N GLY A 555 13.33 -3.02 3.36
CA GLY A 555 12.96 -3.40 2.00
C GLY A 555 14.09 -4.02 1.18
N LYS A 556 15.06 -4.67 1.83
CA LYS A 556 16.26 -5.21 1.14
C LYS A 556 16.28 -6.73 1.11
N GLN A 557 16.61 -7.28 -0.04
CA GLN A 557 16.92 -8.70 -0.17
C GLN A 557 18.42 -8.96 0.02
N ARG A 558 18.76 -9.95 0.83
CA ARG A 558 20.17 -10.39 1.02
C ARG A 558 20.30 -11.90 0.88
N GLY A 559 21.47 -12.33 0.40
CA GLY A 559 21.90 -13.72 0.51
C GLY A 559 22.41 -13.99 1.93
N ILE A 560 21.99 -15.09 2.55
CA ILE A 560 22.44 -15.51 3.87
C ILE A 560 22.82 -16.99 3.89
N ASN A 561 23.70 -17.36 4.82
CA ASN A 561 23.93 -18.76 5.18
C ASN A 561 23.10 -19.11 6.41
N LEU A 562 21.91 -19.70 6.20
CA LEU A 562 21.02 -20.14 7.26
C LEU A 562 21.41 -21.56 7.70
N PHE A 563 22.23 -21.66 8.75
CA PHE A 563 22.64 -22.94 9.35
C PHE A 563 23.24 -23.95 8.37
N GLY A 564 24.09 -23.48 7.45
CA GLY A 564 24.77 -24.30 6.46
C GLY A 564 24.13 -24.30 5.07
N GLN A 565 22.98 -23.64 4.90
CA GLN A 565 22.25 -23.56 3.63
C GLN A 565 22.16 -22.12 3.13
N ALA A 566 22.43 -21.91 1.85
CA ALA A 566 22.34 -20.58 1.23
C ALA A 566 20.88 -20.26 0.87
N HIS A 567 20.39 -19.11 1.33
CA HIS A 567 19.05 -18.60 1.01
C HIS A 567 19.08 -17.11 0.64
N ARG A 568 18.03 -16.64 -0.04
CA ARG A 568 17.76 -15.21 -0.24
C ARG A 568 16.53 -14.81 0.57
N VAL A 569 16.68 -13.79 1.41
CA VAL A 569 15.65 -13.38 2.37
C VAL A 569 15.49 -11.86 2.42
N GLY A 570 14.28 -11.40 2.74
CA GLY A 570 13.91 -10.00 2.88
C GLY A 570 14.06 -9.46 4.31
N PHE A 571 14.70 -8.30 4.44
CA PHE A 571 14.92 -7.60 5.70
C PHE A 571 14.12 -6.29 5.77
N TYR A 572 13.56 -6.01 6.96
CA TYR A 572 12.78 -4.82 7.29
C TYR A 572 13.09 -4.34 8.72
N ASN A 573 14.35 -4.01 9.00
CA ASN A 573 14.80 -3.72 10.36
C ASN A 573 15.82 -2.58 10.48
N SER A 574 15.71 -1.83 11.57
CA SER A 574 16.68 -0.81 11.99
C SER A 574 17.55 -1.26 13.17
N PHE A 575 17.14 -2.33 13.85
CA PHE A 575 17.86 -2.95 14.95
C PHE A 575 18.23 -4.39 14.58
N VAL A 576 19.28 -4.90 15.22
CA VAL A 576 19.78 -6.25 14.98
C VAL A 576 20.43 -6.79 16.26
N VAL A 577 20.40 -8.11 16.41
CA VAL A 577 21.05 -8.79 17.54
C VAL A 577 22.55 -8.91 17.23
N ALA A 578 23.39 -8.50 18.18
CA ALA A 578 24.84 -8.69 18.09
C ALA A 578 25.20 -10.16 18.37
N ALA A 579 26.17 -10.70 17.62
CA ALA A 579 26.69 -12.04 17.84
C ALA A 579 27.31 -12.13 19.24
N PRO A 580 27.06 -13.21 20.01
CA PRO A 580 27.67 -13.37 21.32
C PRO A 580 29.16 -13.72 21.19
N ASP A 581 29.98 -13.19 22.11
CA ASP A 581 31.43 -13.46 22.15
C ASP A 581 31.77 -14.94 22.46
N GLN A 582 30.84 -15.66 23.08
CA GLN A 582 31.00 -17.05 23.48
C GLN A 582 29.76 -17.87 23.11
N PRO A 583 29.90 -19.19 22.86
CA PRO A 583 28.75 -20.07 22.67
C PRO A 583 27.79 -20.01 23.87
N VAL A 584 26.49 -19.91 23.59
CA VAL A 584 25.45 -19.80 24.63
C VAL A 584 24.57 -21.04 24.61
N GLY A 585 24.83 -21.97 25.54
CA GLY A 585 24.10 -23.22 25.66
C GLY A 585 24.06 -23.99 24.33
N ASP A 586 22.89 -24.52 23.99
CA ASP A 586 22.65 -25.27 22.75
C ASP A 586 22.10 -24.37 21.61
N VAL A 587 22.35 -23.06 21.67
CA VAL A 587 21.86 -22.10 20.67
C VAL A 587 22.87 -21.97 19.53
N SER A 588 22.41 -22.29 18.32
CA SER A 588 23.14 -22.06 17.08
C SER A 588 22.73 -20.73 16.46
N PHE A 589 23.65 -20.06 15.78
CA PHE A 589 23.42 -18.78 15.11
C PHE A 589 23.74 -18.87 13.62
N ALA A 590 22.90 -18.24 12.81
CA ALA A 590 23.24 -17.84 11.44
C ALA A 590 23.65 -16.38 11.48
N LEU A 591 24.90 -16.10 11.14
CA LEU A 591 25.48 -14.77 11.24
C LEU A 591 25.52 -14.07 9.87
N ASP A 592 25.72 -12.76 9.89
CA ASP A 592 26.08 -12.00 8.71
C ASP A 592 27.49 -12.33 8.20
N GLU A 593 27.86 -11.77 7.05
CA GLU A 593 29.17 -12.02 6.43
C GLU A 593 30.34 -11.57 7.32
N SER A 594 30.14 -10.55 8.17
CA SER A 594 31.17 -10.10 9.11
C SER A 594 31.31 -11.01 10.34
N GLY A 595 30.32 -11.86 10.60
CA GLY A 595 30.24 -12.69 11.80
C GLY A 595 29.87 -11.91 13.07
N GLN A 596 29.39 -10.66 12.94
CA GLN A 596 29.11 -9.77 14.07
C GLN A 596 27.62 -9.63 14.37
N LEU A 597 26.75 -9.93 13.42
CA LEU A 597 25.31 -9.73 13.51
C LEU A 597 24.58 -11.06 13.33
N VAL A 598 23.50 -11.26 14.08
CA VAL A 598 22.68 -12.48 14.00
C VAL A 598 21.52 -12.27 13.03
N HIS A 599 21.50 -13.06 11.95
CA HIS A 599 20.37 -13.13 11.02
C HIS A 599 19.31 -14.15 11.47
N ALA A 600 19.72 -15.22 12.15
CA ALA A 600 18.82 -16.17 12.77
C ALA A 600 19.46 -16.86 13.97
N LEU A 601 18.61 -17.34 14.88
CA LEU A 601 19.02 -18.21 15.99
C LEU A 601 18.15 -19.47 16.03
N ARG A 602 18.72 -20.55 16.55
CA ARG A 602 18.06 -21.85 16.67
C ARG A 602 18.49 -22.51 17.98
N GLY A 603 17.54 -22.79 18.85
CA GLY A 603 17.74 -23.56 20.08
C GLY A 603 16.81 -24.76 20.13
N ARG A 604 16.82 -25.50 21.25
CA ARG A 604 16.03 -26.74 21.40
C ARG A 604 14.54 -26.55 21.10
N ASN A 605 13.88 -25.61 21.78
CA ASN A 605 12.44 -25.32 21.64
C ASN A 605 12.19 -23.89 21.15
N LEU A 606 13.19 -23.28 20.51
CA LEU A 606 13.08 -21.92 19.99
C LEU A 606 13.77 -21.75 18.64
N ALA A 607 13.30 -20.77 17.88
CA ALA A 607 13.95 -20.24 16.69
C ALA A 607 13.68 -18.73 16.62
N GLY A 608 14.49 -18.01 15.84
CA GLY A 608 14.20 -16.62 15.53
C GLY A 608 14.85 -16.19 14.23
N PHE A 609 14.13 -15.39 13.45
CA PHE A 609 14.59 -14.85 12.17
C PHE A 609 14.54 -13.32 12.22
N GLN A 610 15.65 -12.67 11.91
CA GLN A 610 15.69 -11.22 11.75
C GLN A 610 15.00 -10.79 10.44
N PHE A 611 15.03 -11.65 9.43
CA PHE A 611 14.33 -11.48 8.14
C PHE A 611 12.86 -11.91 8.24
N HIS A 612 12.09 -11.63 7.18
CA HIS A 612 10.68 -11.97 7.04
C HIS A 612 10.48 -13.15 6.08
N PRO A 613 10.26 -14.39 6.57
CA PRO A 613 9.97 -15.52 5.70
C PRO A 613 8.75 -15.31 4.79
N GLU A 614 7.76 -14.57 5.26
CA GLU A 614 6.51 -14.30 4.56
C GLU A 614 6.63 -13.30 3.39
N SER A 615 7.70 -12.49 3.37
CA SER A 615 7.91 -11.42 2.38
C SER A 615 8.10 -11.97 0.96
N VAL A 616 7.66 -11.19 -0.03
CA VAL A 616 7.93 -11.41 -1.46
C VAL A 616 9.42 -11.45 -1.76
N LEU A 617 10.25 -10.84 -0.90
CA LEU A 617 11.71 -10.85 -1.00
C LEU A 617 12.35 -12.13 -0.46
N THR A 618 11.59 -13.07 0.13
CA THR A 618 12.14 -14.32 0.66
C THR A 618 11.77 -15.49 -0.23
N THR A 619 12.72 -15.98 -1.03
CA THR A 619 12.47 -16.93 -2.13
C THR A 619 11.86 -18.25 -1.67
N GLU A 620 12.27 -18.74 -0.50
CA GLU A 620 11.93 -20.07 0.03
C GLU A 620 11.28 -20.00 1.42
N GLY A 621 10.59 -18.89 1.72
CA GLY A 621 10.03 -18.63 3.04
C GLY A 621 9.15 -19.73 3.61
N GLY A 622 8.27 -20.30 2.79
CA GLY A 622 7.42 -21.42 3.19
C GLY A 622 8.22 -22.66 3.60
N LEU A 623 9.30 -22.98 2.89
CA LEU A 623 10.17 -24.11 3.22
C LEU A 623 10.93 -23.87 4.52
N ILE A 624 11.43 -22.66 4.72
CA ILE A 624 12.11 -22.25 5.96
C ILE A 624 11.16 -22.40 7.16
N LEU A 625 9.94 -21.86 7.05
CA LEU A 625 8.93 -21.96 8.11
C LEU A 625 8.49 -23.41 8.38
N ALA A 626 8.21 -24.18 7.33
CA ALA A 626 7.78 -25.57 7.48
C ALA A 626 8.83 -26.41 8.20
N ALA A 627 10.10 -26.29 7.81
CA ALA A 627 11.21 -27.03 8.42
C ALA A 627 11.35 -26.68 9.92
N GLU A 628 11.22 -25.40 10.25
CA GLU A 628 11.46 -24.92 11.62
C GLU A 628 10.28 -25.20 12.54
N LEU A 629 9.05 -25.03 12.07
CA LEU A 629 7.86 -25.38 12.84
C LEU A 629 7.75 -26.90 13.04
N ALA A 630 8.07 -27.71 12.03
CA ALA A 630 8.11 -29.17 12.20
C ALA A 630 9.15 -29.59 13.26
N ARG A 631 10.32 -28.95 13.25
CA ARG A 631 11.37 -29.18 14.26
C ARG A 631 10.88 -28.79 15.66
N LEU A 632 10.22 -27.64 15.79
CA LEU A 632 9.68 -27.14 17.05
C LEU A 632 8.51 -27.98 17.58
N ALA A 633 7.71 -28.58 16.69
CA ALA A 633 6.57 -29.43 17.05
C ALA A 633 6.95 -30.87 17.42
N THR A 634 8.18 -31.31 17.13
CA THR A 634 8.61 -32.70 17.40
C THR A 634 8.94 -32.87 18.89
N PRO A 635 8.20 -33.69 19.66
CA PRO A 635 8.54 -33.99 21.04
C PRO A 635 9.79 -34.87 21.05
N ARG A 636 10.97 -34.30 21.31
CA ARG A 636 12.17 -35.12 21.50
C ARG A 636 12.18 -35.65 22.93
N THR A 637 11.95 -36.95 23.06
CA THR A 637 12.09 -37.73 24.30
C THR A 637 13.38 -37.32 25.00
N VAL A 638 13.25 -36.91 26.26
CA VAL A 638 14.39 -36.73 27.15
C VAL A 638 15.07 -38.09 27.26
N THR A 639 16.20 -38.28 26.58
CA THR A 639 17.10 -39.36 26.95
C THR A 639 17.67 -38.98 28.31
N ASP A 640 17.11 -39.59 29.35
CA ASP A 640 17.66 -39.54 30.70
C ASP A 640 19.12 -40.03 30.63
N PRO A 641 20.13 -39.20 30.97
CA PRO A 641 21.52 -39.62 31.01
C PRO A 641 21.80 -40.70 32.08
N ARG A 642 20.79 -41.10 32.87
CA ARG A 642 20.91 -42.07 33.98
C ARG A 642 20.25 -43.42 33.73
N ALA A 643 19.79 -43.73 32.51
CA ALA A 643 19.36 -45.10 32.22
C ALA A 643 20.57 -46.06 32.36
N PRO A 644 20.54 -47.04 33.28
CA PRO A 644 21.65 -47.95 33.46
C PRO A 644 21.87 -48.77 32.19
N VAL A 645 23.12 -48.85 31.76
CA VAL A 645 23.58 -49.74 30.68
C VAL A 645 23.15 -51.15 31.05
N ALA A 646 22.23 -51.73 30.28
CA ALA A 646 21.94 -53.14 30.37
C ALA A 646 23.17 -53.90 29.85
N ASP A 647 23.89 -54.51 30.78
CA ASP A 647 24.99 -55.42 30.53
C ASP A 647 24.46 -56.63 29.74
N VAL A 648 24.86 -56.77 28.48
CA VAL A 648 24.55 -57.96 27.68
C VAL A 648 25.81 -58.82 27.63
N SER A 649 25.97 -59.63 28.67
CA SER A 649 26.79 -60.83 28.64
C SER A 649 25.89 -62.05 28.48
N SER A 650 25.77 -62.55 27.24
CA SER A 650 25.61 -63.97 26.87
C SER A 650 25.45 -64.10 25.36
#